data_AF-A0A952WTB6-F1
#
_entry.id   AF-A0A952WTB6-F1
#
_cell.length_a   1.000
_cell.length_b   1.000
_cell.length_c   1.000
_cell.angle_alpha   90.00
_cell.angle_beta   90.00
_cell.angle_gamma   90.00
#
_symmetry.space_group_name_H-M   'P 1'
#
loop_
_entity.id
_entity.type
_entity.pdbx_description
1 polymer ?
#
loop_
_entity_poly.entity_id
_entity_poly.type
_entity_poly.pdbx_seq_one_letter_code
_entity_poly.pdbx_strand_id
1 'polypeptide(L)'
;MFVKRSLAMILACGGVVGVAAAQPEQPKVINISGATLLENFFNKRGGTIDYIDVDGDRFARSVPYPSGDPRRNDQLAPFLLPDADTEGAWPAEPGTGRNVHWAVMYSNVGSTNGFQELINFGRTYTSVPGSNPDSLISLRASVRSRAYVNRYRFLQNGAANDDNSPEFPGSYGLIANTGNPMNAPIMNTRDGNFLALFTLPNTPSTNAANGGSMAITSMGGLTIDIAPLDVPTTYATTQTGTPALTRNPLEPGYGNNPRLAINRDGTTTTTGPQGNTLGGQKLAQLTAGANLSATLPGVYNPAADSNTIFDTSIAFAPVAPVINFGTNIQRLDMSDLQHLFSTGRRKSGENLVTVTRDSGSGTRNAFDNSMGRDPSWGVGDNLGPRNNATANEQAGALYLPSNKNSNANVEPCTWNCRVAIGYVGPERGLDSSASTWLSSGLMEIAGVRNDIAPYNGTAFRRPTIDAILQYDAEGWVIGGPAVLASFGDPFSAPPEKGGLGWMEPFFDANNNGVYDPGEDFNDINNNGIRDAVEPRPALLNPPMRNVNAAAYLNNIARSLRAFEGSPGSDQTLFTPGELLATAFVLIDAMPRIQRVADPLFLDANPNYNPSLAAFTATPGINVYSNSAFAAFGNSVAPVNPSNSRAGKVPDRVAASTYSDQAVNSQAAVDGSYVTEGGATLARRTNLPLRNLTAGDFNGDGHRNAADIAEMVKAWRKRAQGQSWAAPGAIAGSYLAQEAARTGQAVNAADFCIEIQGDFDANGSFDLLDLRNFADGFALYNYTFTYNNVTGDFSYSGTLNRKQGFIDLDNAYVAAGGTLPLLPTMLATGKPYAAGDARADLVGPGRNPTAPTPLEQFRVARGALPIGFDGVIDANDIDYVYRNFKQPGITGSADWADLNEAALFDLSADITGDLKVDQDDVIELVTVILGTTMGDVNLDGVTDCTDRSIAAGNLGMPGGWAMGDVDGDGVVTAADVQIIAQIVCPADWNGDCVRDVSDIFSFLTAWFANDPQAVNFGGTPGVSAIFAFLTVWFAGC
;
A
#
# COMPACT_ATOMS: atom_id res chain seq x y z
N MET A 1 -82.86 18.56 21.24
CA MET A 1 -81.50 19.00 21.62
C MET A 1 -80.67 17.75 21.86
N PHE A 2 -79.58 17.61 21.10
CA PHE A 2 -78.80 16.42 20.77
C PHE A 2 -78.50 15.44 21.93
N VAL A 3 -79.11 14.25 21.92
CA VAL A 3 -78.59 12.90 21.54
C VAL A 3 -77.54 12.31 22.52
N LYS A 4 -78.04 11.46 23.45
CA LYS A 4 -77.34 10.37 24.14
C LYS A 4 -78.10 9.06 23.85
N ARG A 5 -77.51 8.13 23.11
CA ARG A 5 -77.91 6.71 22.89
C ARG A 5 -76.66 6.01 22.32
N SER A 6 -76.16 4.85 22.75
CA SER A 6 -76.73 3.72 23.49
C SER A 6 -75.60 2.94 24.18
N LEU A 7 -75.88 2.39 25.37
CA LEU A 7 -75.13 1.30 25.98
C LEU A 7 -76.03 0.06 25.96
N ALA A 8 -75.61 -1.03 25.32
CA ALA A 8 -76.22 -2.36 25.45
C ALA A 8 -75.13 -3.44 25.43
N MET A 9 -74.89 -4.01 26.62
CA MET A 9 -74.30 -5.33 26.91
C MET A 9 -75.11 -6.45 26.18
N ILE A 10 -74.67 -7.65 25.79
CA ILE A 10 -73.51 -8.51 26.10
C ILE A 10 -73.57 -9.80 25.22
N LEU A 11 -72.42 -10.48 25.02
CA LEU A 11 -72.15 -11.92 24.71
C LEU A 11 -72.67 -12.57 23.40
N ALA A 12 -71.74 -13.08 22.58
CA ALA A 12 -71.49 -14.53 22.42
C ALA A 12 -70.29 -14.84 21.49
N CYS A 13 -69.57 -15.91 21.83
CA CYS A 13 -68.47 -16.58 21.12
C CYS A 13 -67.05 -16.07 21.41
N GLY A 14 -66.25 -16.98 21.94
CA GLY A 14 -64.93 -16.74 22.51
C GLY A 14 -63.84 -16.49 21.47
N GLY A 15 -62.98 -15.56 21.84
CA GLY A 15 -61.66 -15.38 21.29
C GLY A 15 -60.86 -14.75 22.40
N VAL A 16 -59.89 -15.46 22.94
CA VAL A 16 -58.88 -14.89 23.83
C VAL A 16 -58.24 -13.76 23.04
N VAL A 17 -58.58 -12.51 23.35
CA VAL A 17 -57.78 -11.36 22.93
C VAL A 17 -56.52 -11.42 23.77
N GLY A 18 -55.58 -12.25 23.33
CA GLY A 18 -54.19 -12.03 23.67
C GLY A 18 -53.88 -10.65 23.12
N VAL A 19 -53.70 -9.68 24.02
CA VAL A 19 -53.01 -8.45 23.68
C VAL A 19 -51.62 -8.93 23.28
N ALA A 20 -51.39 -9.14 21.98
CA ALA A 20 -50.06 -9.34 21.48
C ALA A 20 -49.31 -8.06 21.83
N ALA A 21 -48.42 -8.13 22.81
CA ALA A 21 -47.46 -7.07 23.03
C ALA A 21 -46.81 -6.76 21.67
N ALA A 22 -46.82 -5.50 21.26
CA ALA A 22 -46.11 -5.06 20.08
C ALA A 22 -44.65 -5.51 20.26
N GLN A 23 -44.23 -6.48 19.44
CA GLN A 23 -42.86 -6.97 19.48
C GLN A 23 -41.94 -5.82 19.04
N PRO A 24 -40.78 -5.62 19.69
CA PRO A 24 -39.81 -4.61 19.25
C PRO A 24 -39.41 -4.88 17.79
N GLU A 25 -39.34 -3.81 16.98
CA GLU A 25 -38.99 -3.92 15.57
C GLU A 25 -37.56 -4.48 15.42
N GLN A 26 -37.38 -5.45 14.52
CA GLN A 26 -36.05 -6.00 14.20
C GLN A 26 -35.27 -5.02 13.32
N PRO A 27 -33.98 -4.77 13.61
CA PRO A 27 -33.18 -3.81 12.86
C PRO A 27 -32.93 -4.25 11.42
N LYS A 28 -32.71 -3.27 10.55
CA LYS A 28 -32.38 -3.46 9.13
C LYS A 28 -30.87 -3.55 8.95
N VAL A 29 -30.42 -4.56 8.20
CA VAL A 29 -28.99 -4.80 7.96
C VAL A 29 -28.47 -3.94 6.82
N ILE A 30 -27.31 -3.33 7.06
CA ILE A 30 -26.53 -2.61 6.05
C ILE A 30 -25.12 -3.19 6.05
N ASN A 31 -24.69 -3.73 4.92
CA ASN A 31 -23.40 -4.39 4.79
C ASN A 31 -22.44 -3.56 3.95
N ILE A 32 -21.32 -3.19 4.56
CA ILE A 32 -20.30 -2.30 4.01
C ILE A 32 -18.98 -3.05 3.97
N SER A 33 -18.32 -3.07 2.80
CA SER A 33 -17.00 -3.67 2.67
C SER A 33 -16.09 -2.81 1.80
N GLY A 34 -14.93 -2.40 2.33
CA GLY A 34 -13.98 -1.61 1.54
C GLY A 34 -12.97 -0.81 2.35
N ALA A 35 -12.91 0.48 2.01
CA ALA A 35 -11.90 1.47 2.38
C ALA A 35 -11.37 1.39 3.80
N THR A 36 -10.05 1.49 3.92
CA THR A 36 -9.31 1.61 5.18
C THR A 36 -9.22 3.04 5.67
N LEU A 37 -9.14 4.00 4.74
CA LEU A 37 -8.93 5.41 5.06
C LEU A 37 -10.20 5.98 5.72
N LEU A 38 -11.37 5.58 5.21
CA LEU A 38 -12.67 5.97 5.75
C LEU A 38 -13.08 5.22 7.03
N GLU A 39 -12.21 4.39 7.60
CA GLU A 39 -12.48 3.70 8.87
C GLU A 39 -12.86 4.70 9.98
N ASN A 40 -12.20 5.85 10.02
CA ASN A 40 -12.45 6.93 10.99
C ASN A 40 -13.81 7.63 10.81
N PHE A 41 -14.59 7.26 9.80
CA PHE A 41 -15.98 7.67 9.64
C PHE A 41 -16.93 6.52 10.01
N PHE A 42 -16.73 5.32 9.45
CA PHE A 42 -17.63 4.18 9.63
C PHE A 42 -17.62 3.56 11.03
N ASN A 43 -16.53 3.75 11.79
CA ASN A 43 -16.46 3.28 13.18
C ASN A 43 -16.86 4.33 14.22
N LYS A 44 -17.40 5.50 13.80
CA LYS A 44 -17.78 6.59 14.72
C LYS A 44 -19.28 6.75 14.82
N ARG A 45 -19.74 7.28 15.97
CA ARG A 45 -21.15 7.59 16.25
C ARG A 45 -21.77 8.51 15.19
N GLY A 46 -21.02 9.54 14.76
CA GLY A 46 -21.52 10.56 13.84
C GLY A 46 -22.00 10.01 12.50
N GLY A 47 -21.42 8.92 11.99
CA GLY A 47 -21.77 8.33 10.69
C GLY A 47 -23.13 7.62 10.64
N THR A 48 -23.85 7.54 11.77
CA THR A 48 -25.14 6.84 11.92
C THR A 48 -26.18 7.68 12.67
N ILE A 49 -25.89 8.97 12.88
CA ILE A 49 -26.89 9.90 13.42
C ILE A 49 -27.96 10.15 12.37
N ASP A 50 -29.23 10.13 12.79
CA ASP A 50 -30.34 10.39 11.90
C ASP A 50 -30.40 11.88 11.52
N TYR A 51 -30.13 12.14 10.25
CA TYR A 51 -30.31 13.46 9.65
C TYR A 51 -31.67 13.56 8.96
N ILE A 52 -32.20 12.52 8.34
CA ILE A 52 -33.36 12.63 7.43
C ILE A 52 -34.68 12.08 7.99
N ASP A 53 -34.71 11.63 9.25
CA ASP A 53 -35.86 10.97 9.89
C ASP A 53 -36.17 9.62 9.22
N VAL A 54 -35.17 8.74 9.18
CA VAL A 54 -35.23 7.47 8.44
C VAL A 54 -36.26 6.52 9.03
N ASP A 55 -36.35 6.47 10.36
CA ASP A 55 -37.26 5.57 11.06
C ASP A 55 -38.67 6.17 11.24
N GLY A 56 -38.84 7.45 10.92
CA GLY A 56 -40.12 8.14 10.88
C GLY A 56 -40.68 8.45 12.27
N ASP A 57 -39.82 8.44 13.30
CA ASP A 57 -40.22 8.77 14.66
C ASP A 57 -40.30 10.31 14.87
N ARG A 58 -39.84 11.11 13.90
CA ARG A 58 -39.71 12.58 13.85
C ARG A 58 -38.43 13.10 14.50
N PHE A 59 -37.60 12.27 15.10
CA PHE A 59 -36.43 12.69 15.85
C PHE A 59 -35.21 12.67 14.92
N ALA A 60 -35.00 13.74 14.16
CA ALA A 60 -33.84 13.86 13.28
C ALA A 60 -33.11 15.19 13.44
N ARG A 61 -31.82 15.19 13.09
CA ARG A 61 -30.98 16.38 13.24
C ARG A 61 -31.35 17.52 12.28
N SER A 62 -31.94 17.19 11.13
CA SER A 62 -32.45 18.20 10.20
C SER A 62 -33.71 18.92 10.72
N VAL A 63 -34.41 18.39 11.73
CA VAL A 63 -35.60 19.03 12.29
C VAL A 63 -35.16 20.13 13.28
N PRO A 64 -35.63 21.39 13.11
CA PRO A 64 -35.19 22.52 13.93
C PRO A 64 -35.86 22.53 15.32
N TYR A 65 -35.44 21.59 16.18
CA TYR A 65 -35.86 21.55 17.58
C TYR A 65 -35.32 22.75 18.39
N PRO A 66 -35.84 23.08 19.58
CA PRO A 66 -35.22 24.05 20.49
C PRO A 66 -33.86 23.60 21.03
N SER A 67 -32.94 24.53 21.33
CA SER A 67 -31.59 24.19 21.84
C SER A 67 -31.62 23.35 23.11
N GLY A 68 -30.78 22.30 23.17
CA GLY A 68 -30.70 21.37 24.31
C GLY A 68 -31.76 20.26 24.32
N ASP A 69 -32.64 20.18 23.32
CA ASP A 69 -33.64 19.12 23.22
C ASP A 69 -32.96 17.74 22.96
N PRO A 70 -33.17 16.71 23.80
CA PRO A 70 -32.58 15.39 23.62
C PRO A 70 -33.05 14.70 22.33
N ARG A 71 -34.06 15.24 21.66
CA ARG A 71 -34.61 14.74 20.39
C ARG A 71 -33.77 15.05 19.17
N ARG A 72 -32.77 15.94 19.32
CA ARG A 72 -31.91 16.39 18.22
C ARG A 72 -30.87 15.37 17.77
N ASN A 73 -30.49 14.44 18.63
CA ASN A 73 -29.45 13.46 18.34
C ASN A 73 -30.06 12.07 18.41
N ASP A 74 -30.61 11.62 17.29
CA ASP A 74 -31.05 10.24 17.16
C ASP A 74 -29.96 9.36 16.56
N GLN A 75 -29.75 8.20 17.17
CA GLN A 75 -28.69 7.28 16.82
C GLN A 75 -29.33 5.99 16.33
N LEU A 76 -29.27 5.76 15.01
CA LEU A 76 -29.97 4.65 14.37
C LEU A 76 -29.27 3.29 14.56
N ALA A 77 -27.96 3.30 14.85
CA ALA A 77 -27.13 2.12 15.08
C ALA A 77 -26.41 2.17 16.44
N PRO A 78 -27.15 2.20 17.57
CA PRO A 78 -26.55 2.14 18.89
C PRO A 78 -25.93 0.75 19.11
N PHE A 79 -24.95 0.67 20.01
CA PHE A 79 -24.24 -0.58 20.29
C PHE A 79 -25.02 -1.48 21.25
N LEU A 80 -25.99 -2.19 20.69
CA LEU A 80 -26.92 -3.05 21.41
C LEU A 80 -27.08 -4.35 20.64
N LEU A 81 -26.76 -5.49 21.25
CA LEU A 81 -27.00 -6.83 20.69
C LEU A 81 -28.10 -7.54 21.49
N PRO A 82 -28.81 -8.52 20.89
CA PRO A 82 -29.77 -9.33 21.62
C PRO A 82 -29.11 -10.05 22.81
N ASP A 83 -29.71 -9.95 23.99
CA ASP A 83 -29.24 -10.66 25.18
C ASP A 83 -29.59 -12.16 25.09
N ALA A 84 -28.69 -13.03 25.55
CA ALA A 84 -28.88 -14.47 25.58
C ALA A 84 -30.03 -14.90 26.51
N ASP A 85 -30.35 -14.08 27.52
CA ASP A 85 -31.33 -14.40 28.57
C ASP A 85 -32.77 -13.90 28.30
N THR A 86 -33.01 -13.12 27.23
CA THR A 86 -34.31 -12.44 26.96
C THR A 86 -35.01 -12.86 25.65
N GLU A 87 -34.88 -14.12 25.24
CA GLU A 87 -35.53 -14.65 24.01
C GLU A 87 -35.12 -13.92 22.71
N GLY A 88 -33.93 -13.28 22.67
CA GLY A 88 -33.36 -12.76 21.43
C GLY A 88 -33.98 -11.46 20.90
N ALA A 89 -34.69 -10.69 21.73
CA ALA A 89 -35.17 -9.36 21.38
C ALA A 89 -34.01 -8.33 21.37
N TRP A 90 -34.01 -7.42 20.38
CA TRP A 90 -33.06 -6.31 20.35
C TRP A 90 -33.45 -5.27 21.41
N PRO A 91 -32.54 -4.88 22.32
CA PRO A 91 -32.88 -3.97 23.39
C PRO A 91 -32.99 -2.52 22.86
N ALA A 92 -33.88 -1.74 23.46
CA ALA A 92 -33.93 -0.30 23.24
C ALA A 92 -32.73 0.40 23.91
N GLU A 93 -32.33 1.55 23.39
CA GLU A 93 -31.24 2.35 23.92
C GLU A 93 -31.52 2.79 25.37
N PRO A 94 -30.61 2.48 26.31
CA PRO A 94 -30.76 2.86 27.70
C PRO A 94 -30.93 4.38 27.88
N GLY A 95 -32.02 4.80 28.55
CA GLY A 95 -32.27 6.19 28.89
C GLY A 95 -33.03 7.02 27.83
N THR A 96 -33.07 6.58 26.57
CA THR A 96 -33.89 7.19 25.50
C THR A 96 -35.12 6.36 25.15
N GLY A 97 -35.06 5.03 25.36
CA GLY A 97 -36.16 4.11 25.05
C GLY A 97 -36.37 3.88 23.56
N ARG A 98 -35.43 4.31 22.71
CA ARG A 98 -35.50 4.19 21.24
C ARG A 98 -34.98 2.83 20.77
N ASN A 99 -35.61 2.25 19.76
CA ASN A 99 -35.22 0.93 19.25
C ASN A 99 -33.99 1.03 18.33
N VAL A 100 -33.22 -0.05 18.23
CA VAL A 100 -32.17 -0.18 17.20
C VAL A 100 -32.84 -0.22 15.82
N HIS A 101 -32.63 0.79 14.99
CA HIS A 101 -33.18 0.81 13.64
C HIS A 101 -32.27 0.10 12.62
N TRP A 102 -30.97 0.35 12.70
CA TRP A 102 -29.94 -0.21 11.83
C TRP A 102 -28.99 -1.16 12.55
N ALA A 103 -28.62 -2.21 11.84
CA ALA A 103 -27.48 -3.05 12.17
C ALA A 103 -26.44 -2.90 11.05
N VAL A 104 -25.47 -2.01 11.26
CA VAL A 104 -24.44 -1.65 10.29
C VAL A 104 -23.24 -2.56 10.49
N MET A 105 -22.96 -3.40 9.50
CA MET A 105 -21.72 -4.17 9.44
C MET A 105 -20.73 -3.51 8.50
N TYR A 106 -19.55 -3.17 9.02
CA TYR A 106 -18.46 -2.63 8.22
C TYR A 106 -17.24 -3.53 8.34
N SER A 107 -16.72 -4.00 7.20
CA SER A 107 -15.46 -4.73 7.14
C SER A 107 -14.39 -3.99 6.36
N ASN A 108 -13.24 -3.86 7.00
CA ASN A 108 -12.05 -3.26 6.44
C ASN A 108 -11.22 -4.33 5.69
N VAL A 109 -11.27 -4.29 4.36
CA VAL A 109 -10.57 -5.21 3.44
C VAL A 109 -9.73 -4.49 2.37
N GLY A 110 -9.74 -3.15 2.35
CA GLY A 110 -9.20 -2.34 1.26
C GLY A 110 -10.27 -1.97 0.22
N SER A 111 -10.23 -0.75 -0.30
CA SER A 111 -11.28 -0.16 -1.15
C SER A 111 -11.60 -0.99 -2.40
N THR A 112 -10.58 -1.34 -3.19
CA THR A 112 -10.73 -2.07 -4.44
C THR A 112 -11.10 -3.55 -4.19
N ASN A 113 -10.61 -4.14 -3.09
CA ASN A 113 -11.06 -5.46 -2.65
C ASN A 113 -12.54 -5.47 -2.25
N GLY A 114 -12.97 -4.48 -1.46
CA GLY A 114 -14.36 -4.35 -1.05
C GLY A 114 -15.28 -4.02 -2.22
N PHE A 115 -14.77 -3.26 -3.20
CA PHE A 115 -15.44 -3.03 -4.47
C PHE A 115 -15.61 -4.33 -5.28
N GLN A 116 -14.61 -5.19 -5.30
CA GLN A 116 -14.76 -6.53 -5.89
C GLN A 116 -15.76 -7.40 -5.10
N GLU A 117 -15.79 -7.30 -3.76
CA GLU A 117 -16.82 -7.97 -2.95
C GLU A 117 -18.23 -7.42 -3.26
N LEU A 118 -18.40 -6.12 -3.53
CA LEU A 118 -19.64 -5.53 -4.04
C LEU A 118 -20.02 -6.13 -5.40
N ILE A 119 -19.10 -6.15 -6.37
CA ILE A 119 -19.34 -6.71 -7.71
C ILE A 119 -19.81 -8.17 -7.63
N ASN A 120 -19.18 -8.97 -6.78
CA ASN A 120 -19.45 -10.40 -6.63
C ASN A 120 -20.72 -10.69 -5.79
N PHE A 121 -20.92 -9.96 -4.69
CA PHE A 121 -21.92 -10.29 -3.66
C PHE A 121 -22.98 -9.20 -3.43
N GLY A 122 -22.99 -8.12 -4.20
CA GLY A 122 -23.99 -7.06 -4.06
C GLY A 122 -25.38 -7.42 -4.60
N ARG A 123 -25.42 -8.37 -5.54
CA ARG A 123 -26.66 -8.88 -6.14
C ARG A 123 -26.98 -10.31 -5.68
N THR A 124 -26.03 -11.02 -5.09
CA THR A 124 -26.13 -12.45 -4.76
C THR A 124 -25.84 -12.70 -3.29
N TYR A 125 -26.74 -13.42 -2.61
CA TYR A 125 -26.54 -13.85 -1.22
C TYR A 125 -25.50 -14.97 -1.12
N THR A 126 -24.56 -14.83 -0.19
CA THR A 126 -23.74 -15.95 0.28
C THR A 126 -24.16 -16.42 1.67
N SER A 127 -24.08 -17.73 1.91
CA SER A 127 -24.13 -18.34 3.25
C SER A 127 -22.91 -19.22 3.50
N VAL A 128 -21.88 -19.11 2.66
CA VAL A 128 -20.67 -19.90 2.82
C VAL A 128 -19.89 -19.31 4.00
N PRO A 129 -19.44 -20.14 4.97
CA PRO A 129 -18.66 -19.68 6.10
C PRO A 129 -17.43 -18.86 5.71
N GLY A 130 -17.10 -17.83 6.50
CA GLY A 130 -15.95 -16.97 6.28
C GLY A 130 -14.59 -17.66 6.42
N SER A 131 -14.57 -18.88 6.97
CA SER A 131 -13.40 -19.77 7.00
C SER A 131 -13.11 -20.44 5.65
N ASN A 132 -14.03 -20.39 4.69
CA ASN A 132 -13.81 -20.93 3.35
C ASN A 132 -12.77 -20.07 2.60
N PRO A 133 -11.71 -20.66 2.04
CA PRO A 133 -10.64 -19.92 1.37
C PRO A 133 -11.00 -19.37 -0.02
N ASP A 134 -12.13 -19.78 -0.61
CA ASP A 134 -12.57 -19.36 -1.95
C ASP A 134 -13.33 -18.01 -1.91
N SER A 135 -12.70 -16.98 -2.47
CA SER A 135 -13.24 -15.62 -2.54
C SER A 135 -14.39 -15.42 -3.54
N LEU A 136 -14.66 -16.39 -4.42
CA LEU A 136 -15.75 -16.31 -5.39
C LEU A 136 -17.10 -16.68 -4.76
N ILE A 137 -17.08 -17.46 -3.68
CA ILE A 137 -18.29 -17.97 -3.04
C ILE A 137 -18.42 -17.54 -1.57
N SER A 138 -17.33 -17.08 -0.93
CA SER A 138 -17.32 -16.66 0.46
C SER A 138 -16.68 -15.29 0.68
N LEU A 139 -17.22 -14.56 1.65
CA LEU A 139 -16.60 -13.38 2.23
C LEU A 139 -15.61 -13.84 3.31
N ARG A 140 -14.32 -13.84 2.98
CA ARG A 140 -13.29 -14.51 3.81
C ARG A 140 -12.93 -13.70 5.05
N ALA A 141 -12.90 -14.33 6.21
CA ALA A 141 -12.48 -13.66 7.44
C ALA A 141 -10.98 -13.28 7.41
N SER A 142 -10.13 -14.13 6.84
CA SER A 142 -8.66 -13.98 6.84
C SER A 142 -8.15 -12.68 6.19
N VAL A 143 -8.89 -12.11 5.24
CA VAL A 143 -8.48 -10.89 4.50
C VAL A 143 -8.93 -9.59 5.17
N ARG A 144 -9.61 -9.66 6.32
CA ARG A 144 -10.14 -8.49 7.04
C ARG A 144 -9.15 -8.03 8.10
N SER A 145 -8.70 -6.78 8.01
CA SER A 145 -7.86 -6.20 9.07
C SER A 145 -8.70 -5.92 10.30
N ARG A 146 -9.92 -5.41 10.11
CA ARG A 146 -10.88 -5.14 11.18
C ARG A 146 -12.30 -5.32 10.65
N ALA A 147 -13.24 -5.74 11.50
CA ALA A 147 -14.66 -5.71 11.16
C ALA A 147 -15.49 -5.32 12.37
N TYR A 148 -16.57 -4.60 12.10
CA TYR A 148 -17.38 -3.91 13.09
C TYR A 148 -18.87 -4.20 12.90
N VAL A 149 -19.61 -4.30 14.00
CA VAL A 149 -21.08 -4.23 14.02
C VAL A 149 -21.48 -3.08 14.94
N ASN A 150 -22.24 -2.11 14.43
CA ASN A 150 -22.65 -0.91 15.18
C ASN A 150 -21.49 -0.23 15.94
N ARG A 151 -20.28 -0.24 15.34
CA ARG A 151 -18.97 0.27 15.84
C ARG A 151 -18.20 -0.65 16.80
N TYR A 152 -18.73 -1.79 17.22
CA TYR A 152 -17.98 -2.74 18.03
C TYR A 152 -17.16 -3.70 17.17
N ARG A 153 -15.86 -3.77 17.44
CA ARG A 153 -14.92 -4.57 16.66
C ARG A 153 -15.03 -6.05 17.04
N PHE A 154 -15.56 -6.87 16.13
CA PHE A 154 -15.68 -8.32 16.33
C PHE A 154 -14.59 -9.13 15.62
N LEU A 155 -13.85 -8.52 14.67
CA LEU A 155 -12.65 -9.12 14.06
C LEU A 155 -11.46 -8.17 14.10
N GLN A 156 -10.28 -8.73 14.30
CA GLN A 156 -8.99 -8.08 14.10
C GLN A 156 -8.01 -9.06 13.45
N ASN A 157 -7.39 -8.67 12.34
CA ASN A 157 -6.46 -9.48 11.55
C ASN A 157 -7.00 -10.89 11.27
N GLY A 158 -8.26 -10.96 10.83
CA GLY A 158 -9.01 -12.18 10.53
C GLY A 158 -9.37 -13.07 11.73
N ALA A 159 -8.96 -12.71 12.94
CA ALA A 159 -9.30 -13.43 14.18
C ALA A 159 -10.44 -12.74 14.95
N ALA A 160 -11.20 -13.51 15.72
CA ALA A 160 -12.22 -12.98 16.62
C ALA A 160 -11.60 -11.97 17.61
N ASN A 161 -12.29 -10.86 17.83
CA ASN A 161 -11.85 -9.79 18.72
C ASN A 161 -12.97 -9.37 19.67
N ASP A 162 -12.59 -8.97 20.87
CA ASP A 162 -13.46 -8.36 21.88
C ASP A 162 -12.92 -6.95 22.14
N ASP A 163 -13.72 -5.94 21.83
CA ASP A 163 -13.31 -4.54 21.91
C ASP A 163 -13.52 -3.98 23.32
N ASN A 164 -12.43 -3.82 24.07
CA ASN A 164 -12.44 -3.32 25.45
C ASN A 164 -12.32 -1.79 25.52
N SER A 165 -13.13 -1.05 24.76
CA SER A 165 -13.15 0.42 24.78
C SER A 165 -14.12 0.98 25.84
N PRO A 166 -13.79 2.12 26.48
CA PRO A 166 -14.67 2.78 27.45
C PRO A 166 -16.00 3.28 26.88
N GLU A 167 -16.18 3.35 25.55
CA GLU A 167 -17.47 3.64 24.91
C GLU A 167 -18.47 2.48 25.08
N PHE A 168 -18.00 1.26 25.40
CA PHE A 168 -18.81 0.05 25.48
C PHE A 168 -19.08 -0.36 26.94
N PRO A 169 -20.29 -0.13 27.47
CA PRO A 169 -20.63 -0.52 28.83
C PRO A 169 -20.81 -2.05 28.92
N GLY A 170 -19.74 -2.76 29.30
CA GLY A 170 -19.72 -4.23 29.43
C GLY A 170 -19.19 -4.90 28.15
N SER A 171 -18.19 -5.79 28.30
CA SER A 171 -17.72 -6.62 27.20
C SER A 171 -18.78 -7.69 26.88
N TYR A 172 -19.18 -7.77 25.61
CA TYR A 172 -20.05 -8.83 25.08
C TYR A 172 -19.27 -10.14 24.84
N GLY A 173 -17.97 -10.16 25.11
CA GLY A 173 -17.07 -11.25 24.75
C GLY A 173 -16.90 -11.41 23.24
N LEU A 174 -16.46 -12.59 22.80
CA LEU A 174 -16.25 -12.87 21.38
C LEU A 174 -17.59 -13.12 20.68
N ILE A 175 -18.05 -12.14 19.89
CA ILE A 175 -19.31 -12.23 19.13
C ILE A 175 -19.15 -12.72 17.68
N ALA A 176 -17.92 -12.95 17.21
CA ALA A 176 -17.70 -13.45 15.86
C ALA A 176 -18.31 -14.85 15.68
N ASN A 177 -19.04 -15.08 14.58
CA ASN A 177 -19.70 -16.36 14.31
C ASN A 177 -19.09 -17.03 13.07
N THR A 178 -18.24 -18.03 13.27
CA THR A 178 -17.53 -18.72 12.17
C THR A 178 -18.45 -19.52 11.23
N GLY A 179 -19.71 -19.76 11.61
CA GLY A 179 -20.71 -20.39 10.74
C GLY A 179 -21.25 -19.46 9.66
N ASN A 180 -20.97 -18.15 9.75
CA ASN A 180 -21.45 -17.13 8.81
C ASN A 180 -20.34 -16.67 7.84
N PRO A 181 -20.72 -16.16 6.66
CA PRO A 181 -19.81 -15.36 5.83
C PRO A 181 -19.16 -14.25 6.67
N MET A 182 -17.90 -13.90 6.39
CA MET A 182 -17.12 -12.89 7.12
C MET A 182 -16.94 -13.18 8.63
N ASN A 183 -17.33 -14.37 9.11
CA ASN A 183 -17.53 -14.62 10.54
C ASN A 183 -18.48 -13.61 11.21
N ALA A 184 -19.43 -13.06 10.44
CA ALA A 184 -20.30 -11.99 10.87
C ALA A 184 -21.22 -12.42 12.03
N PRO A 185 -21.43 -11.60 13.08
CA PRO A 185 -22.35 -11.91 14.16
C PRO A 185 -23.81 -11.96 13.67
N ILE A 186 -24.14 -11.18 12.63
CA ILE A 186 -25.48 -11.07 12.06
C ILE A 186 -25.48 -11.41 10.56
N MET A 187 -26.62 -11.91 10.07
CA MET A 187 -26.92 -12.06 8.64
C MET A 187 -28.25 -11.35 8.33
N ASN A 188 -28.57 -11.16 7.05
CA ASN A 188 -29.86 -10.62 6.63
C ASN A 188 -30.82 -11.70 6.12
N THR A 189 -32.13 -11.45 6.30
CA THR A 189 -33.18 -12.23 5.63
C THR A 189 -33.08 -12.08 4.11
N ARG A 190 -33.44 -13.14 3.38
CA ARG A 190 -33.39 -13.18 1.90
C ARG A 190 -34.73 -12.86 1.22
N ASP A 191 -35.74 -12.50 2.00
CA ASP A 191 -37.10 -12.20 1.57
C ASP A 191 -37.29 -10.78 1.02
N GLY A 192 -36.20 -9.99 0.98
CA GLY A 192 -36.21 -8.59 0.56
C GLY A 192 -36.50 -7.59 1.69
N ASN A 193 -36.73 -8.06 2.93
CA ASN A 193 -36.96 -7.19 4.09
C ASN A 193 -35.68 -6.79 4.84
N PHE A 194 -34.56 -7.47 4.57
CA PHE A 194 -33.23 -7.19 5.13
C PHE A 194 -33.18 -7.15 6.67
N LEU A 195 -33.97 -8.00 7.34
CA LEU A 195 -34.01 -8.05 8.82
C LEU A 195 -32.76 -8.73 9.38
N ALA A 196 -32.25 -8.24 10.52
CA ALA A 196 -31.09 -8.81 11.19
C ALA A 196 -31.39 -10.17 11.85
N LEU A 197 -30.59 -11.17 11.51
CA LEU A 197 -30.60 -12.51 12.08
C LEU A 197 -29.33 -12.70 12.92
N PHE A 198 -29.49 -12.97 14.22
CA PHE A 198 -28.39 -13.16 15.16
C PHE A 198 -28.44 -14.55 15.79
N THR A 199 -27.28 -15.22 15.87
CA THR A 199 -27.12 -16.50 16.59
C THR A 199 -25.63 -16.67 16.92
N LEU A 200 -25.29 -17.26 18.08
CA LEU A 200 -23.91 -17.46 18.53
C LEU A 200 -23.71 -18.83 19.20
N PRO A 201 -22.48 -19.32 19.31
CA PRO A 201 -21.39 -19.22 18.33
C PRO A 201 -21.47 -20.38 17.31
N ASN A 202 -20.80 -20.22 16.17
CA ASN A 202 -20.53 -21.28 15.17
C ASN A 202 -21.77 -21.97 14.56
N THR A 203 -22.94 -21.35 14.68
CA THR A 203 -24.18 -21.83 14.09
C THR A 203 -24.63 -20.78 13.09
N PRO A 204 -24.91 -21.11 11.82
CA PRO A 204 -25.37 -20.13 10.85
C PRO A 204 -26.52 -19.31 11.43
N SER A 205 -26.46 -17.99 11.31
CA SER A 205 -27.48 -17.11 11.87
C SER A 205 -28.86 -17.47 11.32
N THR A 206 -29.74 -17.93 12.20
CA THR A 206 -31.13 -18.29 11.92
C THR A 206 -32.01 -17.64 12.98
N ASN A 207 -33.22 -17.22 12.62
CA ASN A 207 -34.12 -16.55 13.56
C ASN A 207 -34.41 -17.44 14.78
N ALA A 208 -34.10 -16.98 15.99
CA ALA A 208 -34.45 -17.64 17.26
C ALA A 208 -35.65 -16.98 17.98
N ALA A 209 -36.14 -15.83 17.50
CA ALA A 209 -37.13 -15.00 18.21
C ALA A 209 -38.61 -15.29 17.83
N ASN A 210 -38.88 -16.22 16.92
CA ASN A 210 -40.26 -16.61 16.58
C ASN A 210 -40.54 -18.05 17.01
N GLY A 211 -40.74 -18.24 18.32
CA GLY A 211 -41.47 -19.39 18.87
C GLY A 211 -42.94 -19.37 18.44
N GLY A 212 -43.23 -19.56 17.16
CA GLY A 212 -44.61 -19.61 16.65
C GLY A 212 -44.73 -19.43 15.14
N SER A 213 -45.05 -20.51 14.43
CA SER A 213 -45.67 -20.58 13.09
C SER A 213 -45.07 -19.80 11.89
N MET A 214 -44.00 -19.04 12.04
CA MET A 214 -43.23 -18.48 10.93
C MET A 214 -41.81 -19.05 10.94
N ALA A 215 -41.71 -20.35 10.67
CA ALA A 215 -40.49 -20.90 10.12
C ALA A 215 -40.17 -20.08 8.86
N ILE A 216 -39.18 -19.18 8.92
CA ILE A 216 -38.72 -18.49 7.71
C ILE A 216 -38.26 -19.60 6.76
N THR A 217 -38.96 -19.75 5.63
CA THR A 217 -38.69 -20.78 4.62
C THR A 217 -37.41 -20.50 3.80
N SER A 218 -36.66 -19.44 4.12
CA SER A 218 -35.37 -19.09 3.51
C SER A 218 -34.26 -18.95 4.57
N MET A 219 -33.20 -19.75 4.46
CA MET A 219 -31.97 -19.59 5.26
C MET A 219 -31.40 -18.15 5.14
N GLY A 220 -30.80 -17.61 6.21
CA GLY A 220 -30.13 -16.30 6.20
C GLY A 220 -28.97 -16.25 5.21
N GLY A 221 -28.58 -15.05 4.76
CA GLY A 221 -27.39 -14.86 3.93
C GLY A 221 -26.78 -13.47 4.14
N LEU A 222 -25.69 -13.19 3.42
CA LEU A 222 -25.01 -11.90 3.43
C LEU A 222 -24.82 -11.40 1.99
N THR A 223 -24.97 -10.10 1.79
CA THR A 223 -24.64 -9.37 0.56
C THR A 223 -23.87 -8.12 0.89
N ILE A 224 -23.14 -7.53 -0.05
CA ILE A 224 -22.48 -6.23 0.16
C ILE A 224 -23.36 -5.14 -0.46
N ASP A 225 -23.85 -4.20 0.34
CA ASP A 225 -24.73 -3.14 -0.15
C ASP A 225 -23.94 -1.92 -0.63
N ILE A 226 -22.82 -1.63 0.05
CA ILE A 226 -22.00 -0.43 -0.17
C ILE A 226 -20.52 -0.81 -0.16
N ALA A 227 -19.77 -0.33 -1.15
CA ALA A 227 -18.32 -0.34 -1.13
C ALA A 227 -17.79 1.09 -0.97
N PRO A 228 -17.21 1.47 0.18
CA PRO A 228 -16.51 2.73 0.30
C PRO A 228 -15.16 2.64 -0.41
N LEU A 229 -14.84 3.64 -1.22
CA LEU A 229 -13.56 3.78 -1.90
C LEU A 229 -12.89 5.11 -1.59
N ASP A 230 -11.56 5.09 -1.53
CA ASP A 230 -10.74 6.30 -1.30
C ASP A 230 -10.62 7.11 -2.62
N VAL A 231 -11.09 6.55 -3.73
CA VAL A 231 -11.05 7.07 -5.10
C VAL A 231 -12.34 6.70 -5.83
N PRO A 232 -12.70 7.34 -6.95
CA PRO A 232 -13.83 6.94 -7.78
C PRO A 232 -13.69 5.50 -8.30
N THR A 233 -14.82 4.85 -8.62
CA THR A 233 -14.82 3.46 -9.11
C THR A 233 -14.08 3.28 -10.43
N THR A 234 -13.98 4.34 -11.24
CA THR A 234 -13.15 4.36 -12.45
C THR A 234 -11.66 4.15 -12.16
N TYR A 235 -11.16 4.68 -11.04
CA TYR A 235 -9.75 4.53 -10.64
C TYR A 235 -9.49 3.15 -10.02
N ALA A 236 -10.53 2.42 -9.66
CA ALA A 236 -10.46 1.12 -9.02
C ALA A 236 -10.64 -0.05 -9.99
N THR A 237 -10.82 0.21 -11.29
CA THR A 237 -11.24 -0.78 -12.27
C THR A 237 -10.18 -1.00 -13.35
N THR A 238 -9.92 -2.26 -13.71
CA THR A 238 -8.99 -2.61 -14.80
C THR A 238 -9.53 -2.27 -16.20
N GLN A 239 -8.66 -1.90 -17.13
CA GLN A 239 -8.98 -1.70 -18.55
C GLN A 239 -8.26 -2.70 -19.45
N THR A 240 -8.97 -3.38 -20.34
CA THR A 240 -8.36 -4.35 -21.27
C THR A 240 -7.36 -3.66 -22.20
N GLY A 241 -6.14 -4.20 -22.32
CA GLY A 241 -5.08 -3.66 -23.18
C GLY A 241 -3.68 -4.00 -22.69
N THR A 242 -2.65 -3.42 -23.31
CA THR A 242 -1.24 -3.63 -22.92
C THR A 242 -0.90 -2.77 -21.69
N PRO A 243 -0.51 -3.40 -20.56
CA PRO A 243 -0.19 -2.67 -19.34
C PRO A 243 1.06 -1.81 -19.51
N ALA A 244 1.08 -0.65 -18.86
CA ALA A 244 2.25 0.23 -18.77
C ALA A 244 2.18 1.04 -17.47
N LEU A 245 3.34 1.52 -17.00
CA LEU A 245 3.46 2.23 -15.72
C LEU A 245 2.66 3.54 -15.66
N THR A 246 2.47 4.21 -16.80
CA THR A 246 1.86 5.55 -16.89
C THR A 246 0.42 5.53 -17.43
N ARG A 247 -0.26 4.37 -17.42
CA ARG A 247 -1.66 4.29 -17.86
C ARG A 247 -2.57 5.09 -16.93
N ASN A 248 -3.50 5.84 -17.52
CA ASN A 248 -4.56 6.53 -16.80
C ASN A 248 -5.83 5.64 -16.63
N PRO A 249 -6.73 5.93 -15.68
CA PRO A 249 -7.89 5.08 -15.32
C PRO A 249 -8.77 4.55 -16.45
N LEU A 250 -8.90 5.29 -17.55
CA LEU A 250 -9.76 4.94 -18.69
C LEU A 250 -8.96 4.45 -19.92
N GLU A 251 -7.63 4.37 -19.81
CA GLU A 251 -6.77 3.94 -20.92
C GLU A 251 -6.63 2.42 -21.00
N PRO A 252 -6.57 1.82 -22.21
CA PRO A 252 -6.30 0.40 -22.38
C PRO A 252 -5.04 -0.06 -21.65
N GLY A 253 -5.16 -1.11 -20.85
CA GLY A 253 -4.06 -1.69 -20.06
C GLY A 253 -3.96 -1.17 -18.64
N TYR A 254 -4.74 -0.17 -18.23
CA TYR A 254 -4.77 0.32 -16.85
C TYR A 254 -5.13 -0.77 -15.84
N GLY A 255 -4.42 -0.81 -14.72
CA GLY A 255 -4.68 -1.70 -13.59
C GLY A 255 -4.29 -3.16 -13.85
N ASN A 256 -3.48 -3.45 -14.87
CA ASN A 256 -3.19 -4.81 -15.35
C ASN A 256 -1.70 -5.22 -15.29
N ASN A 257 -0.92 -4.70 -14.34
CA ASN A 257 0.46 -5.16 -14.13
C ASN A 257 0.54 -6.71 -13.96
N PRO A 258 1.30 -7.42 -14.81
CA PRO A 258 1.42 -8.88 -14.74
C PRO A 258 2.38 -9.37 -13.64
N ARG A 259 3.16 -8.49 -13.01
CA ARG A 259 4.17 -8.87 -12.00
C ARG A 259 3.52 -9.55 -10.79
N LEU A 260 4.10 -10.67 -10.36
CA LEU A 260 3.74 -11.37 -9.12
C LEU A 260 4.66 -10.96 -7.97
N ALA A 261 4.17 -11.08 -6.74
CA ALA A 261 4.99 -10.90 -5.54
C ALA A 261 5.96 -12.06 -5.34
N ILE A 262 7.08 -11.81 -4.68
CA ILE A 262 8.15 -12.80 -4.45
C ILE A 262 8.27 -13.12 -2.96
N ASN A 263 8.40 -14.38 -2.59
CA ASN A 263 8.65 -14.83 -1.21
C ASN A 263 10.11 -14.54 -0.79
N ARG A 264 10.40 -14.62 0.52
CA ARG A 264 11.74 -14.39 1.08
C ARG A 264 12.84 -15.35 0.59
N ASP A 265 12.49 -16.41 -0.11
CA ASP A 265 13.41 -17.37 -0.73
C ASP A 265 13.59 -17.15 -2.24
N GLY A 266 13.08 -16.04 -2.77
CA GLY A 266 13.15 -15.70 -4.19
C GLY A 266 12.11 -16.41 -5.06
N THR A 267 11.22 -17.23 -4.48
CA THR A 267 10.17 -17.92 -5.25
C THR A 267 8.95 -17.04 -5.49
N THR A 268 8.22 -17.26 -6.58
CA THR A 268 6.95 -16.54 -6.79
C THR A 268 5.91 -16.92 -5.75
N THR A 269 5.19 -15.90 -5.28
CA THR A 269 4.04 -16.10 -4.41
C THR A 269 2.92 -16.75 -5.22
N THR A 270 2.53 -17.97 -4.85
CA THR A 270 1.38 -18.64 -5.48
C THR A 270 0.07 -17.98 -5.10
N THR A 271 -0.90 -17.92 -6.01
CA THR A 271 -2.28 -17.49 -5.74
C THR A 271 -3.00 -18.49 -4.80
N GLY A 272 -2.82 -18.33 -3.49
CA GLY A 272 -3.43 -19.17 -2.45
C GLY A 272 -4.50 -18.43 -1.61
N PRO A 273 -4.92 -18.98 -0.45
CA PRO A 273 -5.84 -18.34 0.49
C PRO A 273 -5.39 -16.97 1.02
N GLN A 274 -4.09 -16.69 0.90
CA GLN A 274 -3.39 -15.44 1.25
C GLN A 274 -3.08 -14.58 0.02
N GLY A 275 -3.45 -15.05 -1.18
CA GLY A 275 -3.33 -14.30 -2.41
C GLY A 275 -4.35 -13.16 -2.47
N ASN A 276 -4.00 -12.10 -3.19
CA ASN A 276 -4.94 -11.03 -3.49
C ASN A 276 -6.22 -11.61 -4.13
N THR A 277 -7.40 -11.19 -3.64
CA THR A 277 -8.70 -11.52 -4.25
C THR A 277 -8.76 -11.18 -5.74
N LEU A 278 -7.90 -10.26 -6.20
CA LEU A 278 -7.80 -9.77 -7.58
C LEU A 278 -6.76 -10.53 -8.44
N GLY A 279 -6.07 -11.54 -7.89
CA GLY A 279 -5.17 -12.41 -8.67
C GLY A 279 -3.87 -11.73 -9.15
N GLY A 280 -3.08 -11.19 -8.22
CA GLY A 280 -1.79 -10.53 -8.50
C GLY A 280 -1.81 -9.04 -8.12
N GLN A 281 -1.21 -8.19 -8.95
CA GLN A 281 -1.16 -6.74 -8.76
C GLN A 281 -2.31 -5.99 -9.47
N LYS A 282 -3.39 -6.69 -9.83
CA LYS A 282 -4.51 -6.14 -10.60
C LYS A 282 -5.48 -5.32 -9.74
N LEU A 283 -6.19 -4.40 -10.39
CA LEU A 283 -7.34 -3.70 -9.82
C LEU A 283 -8.63 -4.53 -9.95
N ALA A 284 -9.79 -3.99 -9.55
CA ALA A 284 -11.06 -4.71 -9.61
C ALA A 284 -11.49 -4.96 -11.07
N GLN A 285 -12.13 -6.09 -11.29
CA GLN A 285 -12.65 -6.49 -12.59
C GLN A 285 -14.18 -6.45 -12.58
N LEU A 286 -14.76 -5.78 -13.58
CA LEU A 286 -16.21 -5.74 -13.79
C LEU A 286 -16.69 -7.09 -14.33
N THR A 287 -17.05 -7.99 -13.41
CA THR A 287 -17.58 -9.32 -13.71
C THR A 287 -19.11 -9.34 -13.62
N ALA A 288 -19.73 -10.43 -14.08
CA ALA A 288 -21.17 -10.66 -13.98
C ALA A 288 -22.04 -9.49 -14.51
N GLY A 289 -21.60 -8.87 -15.62
CA GLY A 289 -22.31 -7.77 -16.29
C GLY A 289 -22.32 -6.43 -15.55
N ALA A 290 -21.53 -6.27 -14.48
CA ALA A 290 -21.40 -4.99 -13.79
C ALA A 290 -20.86 -3.91 -14.74
N ASN A 291 -21.40 -2.69 -14.61
CA ASN A 291 -20.96 -1.52 -15.38
C ASN A 291 -20.97 -0.27 -14.49
N LEU A 292 -20.20 0.75 -14.86
CA LEU A 292 -20.12 2.01 -14.12
C LEU A 292 -21.06 3.05 -14.73
N SER A 293 -21.73 3.84 -13.89
CA SER A 293 -22.54 4.96 -14.37
C SER A 293 -21.66 6.08 -14.94
N ALA A 294 -22.14 6.70 -16.02
CA ALA A 294 -21.55 7.93 -16.56
C ALA A 294 -22.12 9.21 -15.91
N THR A 295 -23.11 9.08 -15.02
CA THR A 295 -23.75 10.19 -14.31
C THR A 295 -23.72 9.98 -12.80
N LEU A 296 -23.79 11.09 -12.07
CA LEU A 296 -23.93 11.08 -10.62
C LEU A 296 -25.30 10.50 -10.18
N PRO A 297 -25.40 9.97 -8.95
CA PRO A 297 -26.67 9.65 -8.32
C PRO A 297 -27.71 10.77 -8.44
N GLY A 298 -28.97 10.42 -8.69
CA GLY A 298 -30.08 11.36 -8.87
C GLY A 298 -30.18 12.00 -10.27
N VAL A 299 -29.18 11.82 -11.13
CA VAL A 299 -29.21 12.25 -12.53
C VAL A 299 -29.56 11.06 -13.42
N TYR A 300 -30.70 11.12 -14.11
CA TYR A 300 -31.18 10.03 -14.96
C TYR A 300 -30.18 9.68 -16.07
N ASN A 301 -29.78 8.41 -16.10
CA ASN A 301 -28.93 7.80 -17.10
C ASN A 301 -29.75 6.77 -17.89
N PRO A 302 -30.07 7.03 -19.18
CA PRO A 302 -30.89 6.12 -19.98
C PRO A 302 -30.20 4.77 -20.27
N ALA A 303 -28.88 4.66 -20.06
CA ALA A 303 -28.14 3.41 -20.21
C ALA A 303 -28.02 2.62 -18.90
N ALA A 304 -28.49 3.16 -17.77
CA ALA A 304 -28.39 2.48 -16.48
C ALA A 304 -29.37 1.31 -16.37
N ASP A 305 -28.89 0.19 -15.86
CA ASP A 305 -29.65 -1.01 -15.53
C ASP A 305 -29.40 -1.44 -14.07
N SER A 306 -29.96 -2.58 -13.65
CA SER A 306 -29.76 -3.10 -12.29
C SER A 306 -28.31 -3.53 -12.00
N ASN A 307 -27.44 -3.51 -13.01
CA ASN A 307 -26.02 -3.83 -12.91
C ASN A 307 -25.14 -2.58 -13.00
N THR A 308 -25.74 -1.39 -13.02
CA THR A 308 -25.02 -0.13 -13.00
C THR A 308 -24.65 0.26 -11.58
N ILE A 309 -23.38 0.60 -11.41
CA ILE A 309 -22.79 1.07 -10.17
C ILE A 309 -22.73 2.60 -10.19
N PHE A 310 -23.16 3.22 -9.09
CA PHE A 310 -23.14 4.66 -8.91
C PHE A 310 -22.20 5.06 -7.77
N ASP A 311 -21.49 6.17 -7.97
CA ASP A 311 -20.57 6.75 -6.98
C ASP A 311 -21.26 7.91 -6.25
N THR A 312 -21.54 7.74 -4.95
CA THR A 312 -21.93 8.85 -4.07
C THR A 312 -20.67 9.50 -3.52
N SER A 313 -20.34 10.69 -4.02
CA SER A 313 -19.18 11.46 -3.56
C SER A 313 -19.35 11.97 -2.12
N ILE A 314 -18.28 11.94 -1.33
CA ILE A 314 -18.32 12.35 0.09
C ILE A 314 -17.29 13.42 0.46
N ALA A 315 -16.00 13.21 0.15
CA ALA A 315 -14.92 14.10 0.58
C ALA A 315 -13.65 13.83 -0.23
N PHE A 316 -12.73 14.78 -0.24
CA PHE A 316 -11.34 14.56 -0.60
C PHE A 316 -10.56 14.00 0.59
N ALA A 317 -9.87 12.89 0.35
CA ALA A 317 -9.03 12.19 1.31
C ALA A 317 -7.54 12.39 0.96
N PRO A 318 -6.82 13.27 1.69
CA PRO A 318 -5.37 13.40 1.54
C PRO A 318 -4.65 12.07 1.83
N VAL A 319 -3.57 11.80 1.08
CA VAL A 319 -2.65 10.70 1.34
C VAL A 319 -1.25 11.26 1.41
N ALA A 320 -0.44 10.84 2.39
CA ALA A 320 0.91 11.35 2.56
C ALA A 320 1.97 10.25 2.73
N PRO A 321 3.19 10.45 2.19
CA PRO A 321 4.31 9.58 2.47
C PRO A 321 4.72 9.74 3.93
N VAL A 322 4.69 8.64 4.66
CA VAL A 322 5.16 8.55 6.05
C VAL A 322 6.51 7.86 6.08
N ILE A 323 7.40 8.35 6.91
CA ILE A 323 8.81 7.98 6.95
C ILE A 323 9.27 7.79 8.38
N ASN A 324 10.11 6.78 8.58
CA ASN A 324 10.83 6.65 9.84
C ASN A 324 11.89 7.75 9.94
N PHE A 325 12.10 8.30 11.15
CA PHE A 325 13.16 9.29 11.40
C PHE A 325 14.56 8.76 11.03
N GLY A 326 14.77 7.44 11.12
CA GLY A 326 16.04 6.78 10.76
C GLY A 326 16.42 6.91 9.28
N THR A 327 15.46 7.16 8.39
CA THR A 327 15.72 7.44 6.97
C THR A 327 16.59 8.67 6.80
N ASN A 328 16.52 9.61 7.77
CA ASN A 328 17.09 10.95 7.65
C ASN A 328 16.67 11.62 6.34
N ILE A 329 15.38 11.55 6.02
CA ILE A 329 14.75 12.25 4.89
C ILE A 329 13.69 13.20 5.46
N GLN A 330 13.61 14.41 4.96
CA GLN A 330 12.53 15.35 5.33
C GLN A 330 11.68 15.79 4.15
N ARG A 331 12.24 15.64 2.95
CA ARG A 331 11.73 16.19 1.70
C ARG A 331 12.03 15.24 0.56
N LEU A 332 11.04 15.03 -0.31
CA LEU A 332 11.14 14.17 -1.48
C LEU A 332 10.47 14.86 -2.66
N ASP A 333 11.04 14.64 -3.84
CA ASP A 333 10.38 14.99 -5.10
C ASP A 333 9.30 13.95 -5.40
N MET A 334 8.20 14.39 -6.03
CA MET A 334 7.14 13.49 -6.48
C MET A 334 7.69 12.45 -7.45
N SER A 335 8.66 12.83 -8.28
CA SER A 335 9.36 11.92 -9.16
C SER A 335 10.25 10.90 -8.42
N ASP A 336 10.78 11.23 -7.24
CA ASP A 336 11.47 10.28 -6.36
C ASP A 336 10.48 9.28 -5.75
N LEU A 337 9.26 9.73 -5.40
CA LEU A 337 8.17 8.85 -4.95
C LEU A 337 7.67 7.93 -6.07
N GLN A 338 7.60 8.42 -7.31
CA GLN A 338 7.33 7.56 -8.47
C GLN A 338 8.38 6.46 -8.58
N HIS A 339 9.65 6.77 -8.36
CA HIS A 339 10.73 5.79 -8.41
C HIS A 339 10.61 4.75 -7.29
N LEU A 340 10.61 5.21 -6.03
CA LEU A 340 10.56 4.38 -4.83
C LEU A 340 9.42 3.36 -4.86
N PHE A 341 8.20 3.84 -5.12
CA PHE A 341 7.04 2.98 -5.04
C PHE A 341 6.82 2.11 -6.29
N SER A 342 7.60 2.28 -7.36
CA SER A 342 7.60 1.38 -8.52
C SER A 342 8.69 0.32 -8.42
N THR A 343 9.86 0.70 -7.89
CA THR A 343 11.08 -0.13 -7.95
C THR A 343 11.59 -0.59 -6.59
N GLY A 344 11.17 0.04 -5.49
CA GLY A 344 11.75 -0.12 -4.15
C GLY A 344 12.88 0.87 -3.86
N ARG A 345 13.38 1.61 -4.85
CA ARG A 345 14.61 2.41 -4.75
C ARG A 345 14.42 3.85 -5.25
N ARG A 346 15.20 4.78 -4.70
CA ARG A 346 15.23 6.19 -5.14
C ARG A 346 15.92 6.32 -6.51
N LYS A 347 15.75 7.48 -7.14
CA LYS A 347 16.48 7.83 -8.38
C LYS A 347 18.00 7.80 -8.22
N SER A 348 18.49 8.05 -7.02
CA SER A 348 19.92 7.93 -6.67
C SER A 348 20.44 6.48 -6.64
N GLY A 349 19.55 5.49 -6.72
CA GLY A 349 19.83 4.09 -6.40
C GLY A 349 19.71 3.77 -4.90
N GLU A 350 19.54 4.78 -4.03
CA GLU A 350 19.41 4.59 -2.59
C GLU A 350 18.24 3.69 -2.21
N ASN A 351 18.49 2.79 -1.26
CA ASN A 351 17.70 1.60 -1.07
C ASN A 351 16.82 1.59 0.18
N LEU A 352 15.70 2.31 0.16
CA LEU A 352 14.78 2.39 1.30
C LEU A 352 13.80 1.23 1.32
N VAL A 353 13.42 0.77 2.51
CA VAL A 353 12.37 -0.25 2.64
C VAL A 353 11.01 0.36 2.32
N THR A 354 10.43 -0.03 1.18
CA THR A 354 9.21 0.59 0.67
C THR A 354 7.98 -0.22 1.09
N VAL A 355 7.27 0.30 2.09
CA VAL A 355 6.08 -0.33 2.66
C VAL A 355 4.86 -0.03 1.79
N THR A 356 4.36 -1.03 1.08
CA THR A 356 3.27 -0.89 0.12
C THR A 356 2.00 -1.60 0.56
N ARG A 357 0.86 -1.09 0.09
CA ARG A 357 -0.44 -1.77 0.22
C ARG A 357 -0.64 -2.77 -0.92
N ASP A 358 -1.45 -3.80 -0.68
CA ASP A 358 -1.92 -4.66 -1.78
C ASP A 358 -2.68 -3.85 -2.84
N SER A 359 -2.75 -4.34 -4.09
CA SER A 359 -3.42 -3.62 -5.19
C SER A 359 -4.93 -3.44 -4.98
N GLY A 360 -5.49 -4.10 -3.96
CA GLY A 360 -6.84 -3.91 -3.49
C GLY A 360 -7.09 -2.64 -2.66
N SER A 361 -6.11 -1.74 -2.54
CA SER A 361 -6.16 -0.53 -1.69
C SER A 361 -6.53 0.74 -2.46
N GLY A 362 -7.55 1.48 -1.98
CA GLY A 362 -7.87 2.80 -2.53
C GLY A 362 -6.81 3.85 -2.19
N THR A 363 -6.16 3.73 -1.02
CA THR A 363 -5.08 4.64 -0.63
C THR A 363 -3.89 4.53 -1.59
N ARG A 364 -3.60 3.31 -2.08
CA ARG A 364 -2.62 3.07 -3.14
C ARG A 364 -3.06 3.75 -4.43
N ASN A 365 -4.31 3.55 -4.84
CA ASN A 365 -4.84 4.19 -6.04
C ASN A 365 -4.81 5.72 -5.97
N ALA A 366 -5.17 6.32 -4.84
CA ALA A 366 -5.09 7.76 -4.63
C ALA A 366 -3.64 8.25 -4.72
N PHE A 367 -2.71 7.56 -4.06
CA PHE A 367 -1.29 7.90 -4.07
C PHE A 367 -0.70 7.82 -5.48
N ASP A 368 -0.92 6.71 -6.19
CA ASP A 368 -0.33 6.43 -7.49
C ASP A 368 -0.91 7.32 -8.60
N ASN A 369 -2.24 7.43 -8.68
CA ASN A 369 -2.89 8.22 -9.72
C ASN A 369 -2.56 9.72 -9.58
N SER A 370 -2.48 10.26 -8.35
CA SER A 370 -2.06 11.64 -8.10
C SER A 370 -0.64 11.95 -8.59
N MET A 371 0.17 10.93 -8.83
CA MET A 371 1.53 11.05 -9.35
C MET A 371 1.65 10.53 -10.78
N GLY A 372 0.54 10.30 -11.49
CA GLY A 372 0.56 9.83 -12.89
C GLY A 372 1.07 8.40 -13.07
N ARG A 373 0.94 7.56 -12.04
CA ARG A 373 1.30 6.15 -12.07
C ARG A 373 0.06 5.27 -12.03
N ASP A 374 0.01 4.26 -12.89
CA ASP A 374 -0.95 3.18 -12.80
C ASP A 374 -0.78 2.45 -11.45
N PRO A 375 -1.82 2.40 -10.60
CA PRO A 375 -1.69 1.84 -9.27
C PRO A 375 -1.24 0.37 -9.25
N SER A 376 -1.49 -0.42 -10.28
CA SER A 376 -1.01 -1.80 -10.38
C SER A 376 0.53 -1.89 -10.42
N TRP A 377 1.23 -0.79 -10.70
CA TRP A 377 2.70 -0.69 -10.69
C TRP A 377 3.28 -0.15 -9.38
N GLY A 378 2.45 0.33 -8.44
CA GLY A 378 2.85 0.79 -7.10
C GLY A 378 3.26 -0.34 -6.14
N VAL A 379 4.22 -1.18 -6.53
CA VAL A 379 4.56 -2.43 -5.83
C VAL A 379 5.73 -2.32 -4.86
N GLY A 380 6.60 -1.31 -5.01
CA GLY A 380 7.86 -1.18 -4.27
C GLY A 380 8.71 -2.45 -4.38
N ASP A 381 9.15 -2.97 -3.23
CA ASP A 381 9.95 -4.21 -3.13
C ASP A 381 9.18 -5.46 -3.60
N ASN A 382 7.85 -5.43 -3.50
CA ASN A 382 6.95 -6.51 -3.88
C ASN A 382 7.26 -7.86 -3.19
N LEU A 383 7.65 -7.82 -1.91
CA LEU A 383 8.04 -8.97 -1.11
C LEU A 383 6.86 -9.54 -0.30
N GLY A 384 6.55 -10.82 -0.52
CA GLY A 384 5.59 -11.64 0.20
C GLY A 384 4.14 -11.50 -0.30
N PRO A 385 3.26 -12.43 0.12
CA PRO A 385 1.83 -12.35 -0.16
C PRO A 385 1.18 -11.16 0.55
N ARG A 386 -0.10 -10.93 0.23
CA ARG A 386 -0.93 -10.02 1.02
C ARG A 386 -0.95 -10.46 2.49
N ASN A 387 -0.65 -9.54 3.40
CA ASN A 387 -0.45 -9.85 4.82
C ASN A 387 -1.03 -8.79 5.77
N ASN A 388 -1.42 -9.24 6.96
CA ASN A 388 -2.00 -8.44 8.05
C ASN A 388 -1.61 -8.96 9.46
N ALA A 389 -0.62 -9.85 9.56
CA ALA A 389 -0.21 -10.40 10.84
C ALA A 389 0.85 -9.51 11.49
N THR A 390 0.77 -9.35 12.81
CA THR A 390 1.72 -8.51 13.58
C THR A 390 3.17 -8.97 13.44
N ALA A 391 3.43 -10.27 13.28
CA ALA A 391 4.77 -10.79 13.03
C ALA A 391 5.37 -10.31 11.69
N ASN A 392 4.54 -9.87 10.75
CA ASN A 392 4.99 -9.28 9.49
C ASN A 392 5.22 -7.75 9.58
N GLU A 393 4.94 -7.14 10.73
CA GLU A 393 5.02 -5.68 10.91
C GLU A 393 6.15 -5.30 11.87
N GLN A 394 6.62 -6.25 12.67
CA GLN A 394 7.68 -6.07 13.66
C GLN A 394 9.02 -6.54 13.09
N ALA A 395 10.11 -5.94 13.57
CA ALA A 395 11.44 -6.41 13.19
C ALA A 395 11.61 -7.88 13.61
N GLY A 396 12.00 -8.75 12.67
CA GLY A 396 12.05 -10.19 12.88
C GLY A 396 12.15 -11.00 11.59
N ALA A 397 12.44 -12.30 11.73
CA ALA A 397 12.60 -13.23 10.61
C ALA A 397 11.36 -13.37 9.69
N LEU A 398 10.19 -12.90 10.12
CA LEU A 398 8.96 -12.91 9.35
C LEU A 398 8.55 -11.56 8.74
N TYR A 399 9.35 -10.48 8.88
CA TYR A 399 8.99 -9.09 8.55
C TYR A 399 8.17 -8.91 7.24
N LEU A 400 8.62 -8.65 6.02
CA LEU A 400 7.76 -8.34 4.84
C LEU A 400 7.24 -6.89 4.81
N PRO A 401 7.83 -6.00 4.00
CA PRO A 401 7.37 -4.63 3.85
C PRO A 401 6.16 -4.46 2.93
N SER A 402 5.96 -5.34 1.95
CA SER A 402 5.02 -5.11 0.86
C SER A 402 3.66 -5.79 1.09
N ASN A 403 2.69 -5.42 0.24
CA ASN A 403 1.37 -6.04 0.14
C ASN A 403 0.55 -6.01 1.46
N LYS A 404 0.65 -4.91 2.20
CA LYS A 404 -0.10 -4.69 3.44
C LYS A 404 -1.59 -4.56 3.19
N ASN A 405 -2.37 -5.29 3.99
CA ASN A 405 -3.82 -5.32 3.90
C ASN A 405 -4.49 -3.97 4.20
N SER A 406 -3.96 -3.22 5.19
CA SER A 406 -4.51 -1.94 5.61
C SER A 406 -3.44 -0.92 5.98
N ASN A 407 -3.81 0.37 6.05
CA ASN A 407 -2.92 1.41 6.59
C ASN A 407 -2.56 1.13 8.05
N ALA A 408 -3.45 0.51 8.84
CA ALA A 408 -3.13 0.08 10.21
C ALA A 408 -2.05 -1.03 10.26
N ASN A 409 -1.71 -1.66 9.13
CA ASN A 409 -0.57 -2.58 8.98
C ASN A 409 0.68 -1.88 8.37
N VAL A 410 0.49 -0.87 7.51
CA VAL A 410 1.58 -0.02 6.97
C VAL A 410 2.26 0.79 8.07
N GLU A 411 1.44 1.39 8.93
CA GLU A 411 1.83 2.15 10.11
C GLU A 411 2.93 1.44 10.93
N PRO A 412 2.66 0.27 11.56
CA PRO A 412 3.68 -0.45 12.33
C PRO A 412 4.84 -0.99 11.52
N CYS A 413 4.60 -1.41 10.29
CA CYS A 413 5.69 -1.84 9.42
C CYS A 413 6.69 -0.69 9.16
N THR A 414 6.21 0.55 9.02
CA THR A 414 7.04 1.72 8.72
C THR A 414 7.82 2.20 9.94
N TRP A 415 7.21 2.31 11.13
CA TRP A 415 7.96 2.79 12.29
C TRP A 415 8.88 1.74 12.93
N ASN A 416 8.69 0.44 12.63
CA ASN A 416 9.55 -0.62 13.13
C ASN A 416 10.81 -0.86 12.26
N CYS A 417 10.82 -0.41 11.01
CA CYS A 417 12.02 -0.44 10.16
C CYS A 417 12.60 0.97 10.03
N ARG A 418 13.86 1.15 10.44
CA ARG A 418 14.48 2.48 10.55
C ARG A 418 14.71 3.17 9.21
N VAL A 419 14.82 2.40 8.13
CA VAL A 419 15.00 2.90 6.75
C VAL A 419 13.71 2.81 5.93
N ALA A 420 12.54 2.67 6.57
CA ALA A 420 11.29 2.50 5.87
C ALA A 420 10.56 3.82 5.51
N ILE A 421 9.88 3.75 4.37
CA ILE A 421 8.91 4.72 3.87
C ILE A 421 7.63 3.98 3.47
N GLY A 422 6.47 4.55 3.81
CA GLY A 422 5.16 4.07 3.41
C GLY A 422 4.24 5.24 3.07
N TYR A 423 2.94 4.99 2.94
CA TYR A 423 1.93 6.03 2.75
C TYR A 423 0.63 5.70 3.48
N VAL A 424 -0.01 6.72 4.03
CA VAL A 424 -1.26 6.58 4.80
C VAL A 424 -2.14 7.83 4.64
N GLY A 425 -3.40 7.74 5.08
CA GLY A 425 -4.21 8.92 5.41
C GLY A 425 -3.58 9.67 6.59
N PRO A 426 -3.15 10.93 6.45
CA PRO A 426 -2.40 11.64 7.48
C PRO A 426 -3.23 11.98 8.74
N GLU A 427 -4.55 12.05 8.63
CA GLU A 427 -5.48 12.28 9.75
C GLU A 427 -5.32 11.23 10.86
N ARG A 428 -4.93 10.01 10.48
CA ARG A 428 -4.70 8.88 11.39
C ARG A 428 -3.53 9.13 12.34
N GLY A 429 -2.61 10.03 11.99
CA GLY A 429 -1.47 10.38 12.85
C GLY A 429 -1.87 11.11 14.12
N LEU A 430 -3.09 11.66 14.16
CA LEU A 430 -3.61 12.44 15.28
C LEU A 430 -4.88 11.83 15.90
N ASP A 431 -5.65 11.01 15.18
CA ASP A 431 -6.85 10.37 15.75
C ASP A 431 -6.49 9.26 16.76
N SER A 432 -7.28 9.21 17.82
CA SER A 432 -7.25 8.29 18.97
C SER A 432 -7.47 6.80 18.65
N SER A 433 -7.67 6.42 17.38
CA SER A 433 -7.93 5.03 16.96
C SER A 433 -6.63 4.22 16.79
N ALA A 434 -5.98 3.93 17.93
CA ALA A 434 -4.90 2.95 18.19
C ALA A 434 -3.42 3.35 17.97
N SER A 435 -3.07 4.36 17.18
CA SER A 435 -1.68 4.80 17.00
C SER A 435 -1.63 6.26 16.57
N THR A 436 -1.61 7.18 17.54
CA THR A 436 -1.37 8.62 17.34
C THR A 436 0.09 8.86 16.91
N TRP A 437 0.48 8.29 15.78
CA TRP A 437 1.88 8.07 15.39
C TRP A 437 2.63 9.36 15.13
N LEU A 438 1.94 10.39 14.63
CA LEU A 438 2.54 11.68 14.36
C LEU A 438 2.80 12.41 15.67
N SER A 439 1.78 12.58 16.52
CA SER A 439 1.91 13.31 17.79
C SER A 439 2.76 12.57 18.83
N SER A 440 2.88 11.25 18.72
CA SER A 440 3.74 10.42 19.56
C SER A 440 5.19 10.32 19.04
N GLY A 441 5.49 10.86 17.86
CA GLY A 441 6.84 10.81 17.28
C GLY A 441 7.30 9.38 16.92
N LEU A 442 6.38 8.50 16.51
CA LEU A 442 6.71 7.15 16.02
C LEU A 442 7.29 7.21 14.60
N MET A 443 6.69 8.03 13.74
CA MET A 443 7.13 8.32 12.37
C MET A 443 6.66 9.72 11.99
N GLU A 444 7.10 10.20 10.83
CA GLU A 444 6.86 11.57 10.38
C GLU A 444 6.41 11.60 8.92
N ILE A 445 5.90 12.74 8.44
CA ILE A 445 5.52 12.92 7.04
C ILE A 445 6.69 13.58 6.30
N ALA A 446 7.00 13.17 5.06
CA ALA A 446 7.94 13.91 4.22
C ALA A 446 7.23 15.08 3.53
N GLY A 447 7.91 16.23 3.40
CA GLY A 447 7.45 17.28 2.48
C GLY A 447 7.62 16.83 1.03
N VAL A 448 6.65 17.11 0.16
CA VAL A 448 6.66 16.70 -1.24
C VAL A 448 6.67 17.91 -2.16
N ARG A 449 7.53 17.89 -3.18
CA ARG A 449 7.51 18.86 -4.27
C ARG A 449 6.89 18.21 -5.51
N ASN A 450 5.87 18.84 -6.08
CA ASN A 450 5.16 18.34 -7.27
C ASN A 450 5.97 18.60 -8.56
N ASP A 451 7.18 18.04 -8.66
CA ASP A 451 8.18 18.36 -9.68
C ASP A 451 7.87 17.76 -11.07
N ILE A 452 6.92 16.83 -11.16
CA ILE A 452 6.54 16.19 -12.43
C ILE A 452 5.63 17.08 -13.29
N ALA A 453 5.66 16.88 -14.60
CA ALA A 453 4.67 17.47 -15.50
C ALA A 453 3.29 16.82 -15.28
N PRO A 454 2.16 17.57 -15.39
CA PRO A 454 2.06 18.99 -15.76
C PRO A 454 2.22 19.97 -14.58
N TYR A 455 2.38 19.50 -13.35
CA TYR A 455 2.47 20.36 -12.17
C TYR A 455 3.66 21.32 -12.25
N ASN A 456 4.88 20.80 -12.47
CA ASN A 456 6.13 21.57 -12.50
C ASN A 456 6.31 22.49 -11.27
N GLY A 457 5.84 22.03 -10.11
CA GLY A 457 5.92 22.74 -8.84
C GLY A 457 7.35 22.86 -8.34
N THR A 458 7.63 23.94 -7.63
CA THR A 458 9.00 24.29 -7.20
C THR A 458 9.21 24.18 -5.70
N ALA A 459 8.14 24.17 -4.92
CA ALA A 459 8.23 24.15 -3.47
C ALA A 459 7.77 22.83 -2.85
N PHE A 460 8.40 22.48 -1.72
CA PHE A 460 7.96 21.37 -0.88
C PHE A 460 6.74 21.78 -0.06
N ARG A 461 5.74 20.91 -0.03
CA ARG A 461 4.50 21.06 0.75
C ARG A 461 4.27 19.85 1.63
N ARG A 462 3.48 20.05 2.68
CA ARG A 462 2.97 19.01 3.58
C ARG A 462 1.43 19.06 3.51
N PRO A 463 0.70 18.03 3.97
CA PRO A 463 -0.77 18.02 3.97
C PRO A 463 -1.35 18.93 5.07
N THR A 464 -0.98 20.21 5.08
CA THR A 464 -1.66 21.23 5.90
C THR A 464 -2.96 21.62 5.23
N ILE A 465 -3.93 22.10 6.02
CA ILE A 465 -5.21 22.52 5.45
C ILE A 465 -5.05 23.59 4.36
N ASP A 466 -4.14 24.55 4.55
CA ASP A 466 -3.88 25.60 3.55
C ASP A 466 -3.30 25.03 2.24
N ALA A 467 -2.39 24.05 2.33
CA ALA A 467 -1.82 23.41 1.14
C ALA A 467 -2.86 22.56 0.41
N ILE A 468 -3.75 21.89 1.15
CA ILE A 468 -4.85 21.09 0.57
C ILE A 468 -5.88 22.01 -0.12
N LEU A 469 -6.24 23.15 0.49
CA LEU A 469 -7.18 24.10 -0.10
C LEU A 469 -6.57 24.91 -1.27
N GLN A 470 -5.25 25.06 -1.33
CA GLN A 470 -4.58 25.65 -2.49
C GLN A 470 -4.73 24.76 -3.74
N TYR A 471 -4.53 23.45 -3.59
CA TYR A 471 -4.77 22.40 -4.59
C TYR A 471 -4.30 22.74 -6.03
N ASP A 472 -3.04 23.17 -6.17
CA ASP A 472 -2.41 23.47 -7.44
C ASP A 472 -0.97 22.90 -7.48
N ALA A 473 -0.17 23.29 -8.48
CA ALA A 473 1.22 22.88 -8.60
C ALA A 473 2.07 23.14 -7.35
N GLU A 474 1.72 24.16 -6.57
CA GLU A 474 2.39 24.60 -5.35
C GLU A 474 1.60 24.20 -4.09
N GLY A 475 0.54 23.39 -4.20
CA GLY A 475 -0.28 22.88 -3.09
C GLY A 475 -0.03 21.40 -2.79
N TRP A 476 -0.92 20.82 -1.97
CA TRP A 476 -0.93 19.37 -1.69
C TRP A 476 -1.95 18.67 -2.60
N VAL A 477 -1.46 17.92 -3.58
CA VAL A 477 -2.31 17.29 -4.63
C VAL A 477 -2.49 15.78 -4.47
N ILE A 478 -1.79 15.16 -3.51
CA ILE A 478 -1.80 13.70 -3.32
C ILE A 478 -2.97 13.29 -2.43
N GLY A 479 -3.92 12.59 -3.02
CA GLY A 479 -5.15 12.16 -2.37
C GLY A 479 -6.23 11.79 -3.39
N GLY A 480 -7.35 11.27 -2.90
CA GLY A 480 -8.43 10.77 -3.75
C GLY A 480 -9.79 11.37 -3.42
N PRO A 481 -10.65 11.63 -4.43
CA PRO A 481 -12.06 11.92 -4.19
C PRO A 481 -12.75 10.62 -3.74
N ALA A 482 -13.04 10.54 -2.45
CA ALA A 482 -13.63 9.37 -1.85
C ALA A 482 -15.12 9.26 -2.19
N VAL A 483 -15.58 8.04 -2.45
CA VAL A 483 -16.94 7.73 -2.88
C VAL A 483 -17.51 6.53 -2.13
N LEU A 484 -18.83 6.45 -2.08
CA LEU A 484 -19.59 5.27 -1.65
C LEU A 484 -20.25 4.66 -2.89
N ALA A 485 -19.71 3.53 -3.35
CA ALA A 485 -20.21 2.82 -4.51
C ALA A 485 -21.37 1.90 -4.14
N SER A 486 -22.40 1.87 -4.98
CA SER A 486 -23.58 1.00 -4.82
C SER A 486 -24.14 0.54 -6.16
N PHE A 487 -24.74 -0.65 -6.21
CA PHE A 487 -25.55 -1.06 -7.36
C PHE A 487 -26.92 -0.38 -7.30
N GLY A 488 -27.29 0.29 -8.38
CA GLY A 488 -28.49 1.12 -8.43
C GLY A 488 -28.29 2.48 -7.76
N ASP A 489 -29.18 3.41 -8.08
CA ASP A 489 -29.09 4.80 -7.62
C ASP A 489 -29.79 4.97 -6.26
N PRO A 490 -29.08 5.41 -5.21
CA PRO A 490 -29.68 5.65 -3.89
C PRO A 490 -30.78 6.72 -3.91
N PHE A 491 -30.69 7.73 -4.80
CA PHE A 491 -31.71 8.77 -4.89
C PHE A 491 -32.99 8.33 -5.60
N SER A 492 -32.99 7.15 -6.22
CA SER A 492 -34.20 6.56 -6.80
C SER A 492 -35.09 5.86 -5.75
N ALA A 493 -34.66 5.83 -4.49
CA ALA A 493 -35.46 5.40 -3.35
C ALA A 493 -36.71 6.30 -3.13
N PRO A 494 -37.68 5.85 -2.30
CA PRO A 494 -38.79 6.71 -1.89
C PRO A 494 -38.33 7.99 -1.16
N PRO A 495 -39.09 9.10 -1.23
CA PRO A 495 -38.78 10.35 -0.54
C PRO A 495 -38.52 10.19 0.96
N GLU A 496 -39.30 9.34 1.65
CA GLU A 496 -39.15 9.03 3.08
C GLU A 496 -37.83 8.32 3.42
N LYS A 497 -37.08 7.86 2.41
CA LYS A 497 -35.72 7.32 2.54
C LYS A 497 -34.67 8.27 1.96
N GLY A 498 -34.99 9.55 1.82
CA GLY A 498 -34.10 10.62 1.35
C GLY A 498 -33.91 10.70 -0.16
N GLY A 499 -34.69 9.93 -0.95
CA GLY A 499 -34.64 9.95 -2.41
C GLY A 499 -35.16 11.26 -3.04
N LEU A 500 -35.19 11.35 -4.37
CA LEU A 500 -35.72 12.52 -5.07
C LEU A 500 -37.19 12.77 -4.70
N GLY A 501 -37.55 14.03 -4.44
CA GLY A 501 -38.85 14.40 -3.89
C GLY A 501 -38.90 14.43 -2.37
N TRP A 502 -37.77 14.22 -1.69
CA TRP A 502 -37.64 14.50 -0.25
C TRP A 502 -37.98 15.97 0.03
N MET A 503 -38.58 16.21 1.19
CA MET A 503 -39.11 17.51 1.58
C MET A 503 -38.20 18.15 2.62
N GLU A 504 -38.15 19.48 2.64
CA GLU A 504 -37.44 20.17 3.72
C GLU A 504 -38.14 19.95 5.07
N PRO A 505 -37.41 19.48 6.09
CA PRO A 505 -37.96 19.17 7.39
C PRO A 505 -38.32 20.46 8.16
N PHE A 506 -39.36 20.37 8.98
CA PHE A 506 -39.88 21.50 9.76
C PHE A 506 -40.29 21.05 11.16
N PHE A 507 -40.28 22.00 12.10
CA PHE A 507 -40.79 21.77 13.44
C PHE A 507 -42.32 21.88 13.44
N ASP A 508 -42.98 20.72 13.42
CA ASP A 508 -44.43 20.60 13.53
C ASP A 508 -44.88 20.86 14.98
N ALA A 509 -45.17 22.13 15.28
CA ALA A 509 -45.46 22.60 16.63
C ALA A 509 -46.78 22.04 17.18
N ASN A 510 -47.70 21.67 16.29
CA ASN A 510 -49.06 21.23 16.64
C ASN A 510 -49.32 19.74 16.36
N ASN A 511 -48.32 19.01 15.85
CA ASN A 511 -48.34 17.60 15.49
C ASN A 511 -49.35 17.20 14.39
N ASN A 512 -49.73 18.12 13.49
CA ASN A 512 -50.70 17.84 12.43
C ASN A 512 -50.07 17.22 11.16
N GLY A 513 -48.74 17.16 11.07
CA GLY A 513 -47.98 16.63 9.92
C GLY A 513 -47.94 17.54 8.69
N VAL A 514 -48.29 18.82 8.83
CA VAL A 514 -48.36 19.82 7.76
C VAL A 514 -47.64 21.10 8.20
N TYR A 515 -46.81 21.65 7.32
CA TYR A 515 -46.15 22.93 7.59
C TYR A 515 -47.16 24.07 7.67
N ASP A 516 -47.20 24.73 8.82
CA ASP A 516 -48.00 25.93 9.06
C ASP A 516 -47.13 27.20 8.93
N PRO A 517 -47.62 28.28 8.28
CA PRO A 517 -46.89 29.53 8.20
C PRO A 517 -46.50 30.07 9.58
N GLY A 518 -45.20 30.19 9.83
CA GLY A 518 -44.63 30.59 11.12
C GLY A 518 -43.95 29.47 11.89
N GLU A 519 -44.02 28.23 11.41
CA GLU A 519 -43.15 27.14 11.88
C GLU A 519 -41.73 27.28 11.34
N ASP A 520 -40.76 26.87 12.16
CA ASP A 520 -39.35 26.83 11.77
C ASP A 520 -39.12 25.64 10.83
N PHE A 521 -38.30 25.84 9.79
CA PHE A 521 -37.89 24.79 8.87
C PHE A 521 -36.39 24.87 8.58
N ASN A 522 -35.82 23.75 8.15
CA ASN A 522 -34.42 23.69 7.72
C ASN A 522 -34.34 23.95 6.21
N ASP A 523 -33.80 25.11 5.86
CA ASP A 523 -33.59 25.57 4.49
C ASP A 523 -32.23 25.05 3.98
N ILE A 524 -32.27 23.90 3.32
CA ILE A 524 -31.07 23.12 2.96
C ILE A 524 -30.33 23.76 1.78
N ASN A 525 -31.03 24.53 0.94
CA ASN A 525 -30.45 25.23 -0.20
C ASN A 525 -30.32 26.74 0.01
N ASN A 526 -30.67 27.23 1.20
CA ASN A 526 -30.54 28.62 1.67
C ASN A 526 -31.27 29.63 0.76
N ASN A 527 -32.41 29.25 0.20
CA ASN A 527 -33.21 30.09 -0.70
C ASN A 527 -34.30 30.92 0.02
N GLY A 528 -34.46 30.71 1.34
CA GLY A 528 -35.41 31.37 2.23
C GLY A 528 -36.85 30.82 2.18
N ILE A 529 -37.10 29.71 1.49
CA ILE A 529 -38.43 29.15 1.23
C ILE A 529 -38.41 27.64 1.51
N ARG A 530 -39.39 27.16 2.28
CA ARG A 530 -39.56 25.72 2.50
C ARG A 530 -39.96 25.01 1.20
N ASP A 531 -39.07 24.17 0.67
CA ASP A 531 -39.34 23.32 -0.47
C ASP A 531 -40.21 22.12 -0.05
N ALA A 532 -41.50 22.21 -0.36
CA ALA A 532 -42.47 21.16 -0.03
C ALA A 532 -42.24 19.85 -0.80
N VAL A 533 -41.49 19.87 -1.92
CA VAL A 533 -41.07 18.70 -2.71
C VAL A 533 -39.83 19.10 -3.52
N GLU A 534 -38.71 18.39 -3.38
CA GLU A 534 -37.62 18.52 -4.34
C GLU A 534 -38.00 18.01 -5.75
N PRO A 535 -37.44 18.56 -6.83
CA PRO A 535 -37.72 18.08 -8.18
C PRO A 535 -37.49 16.56 -8.32
N ARG A 536 -38.56 15.83 -8.65
CA ARG A 536 -38.52 14.39 -8.97
C ARG A 536 -38.76 14.19 -10.47
N PRO A 537 -37.75 13.79 -11.25
CA PRO A 537 -37.92 13.49 -12.67
C PRO A 537 -38.94 12.37 -12.92
N ALA A 538 -39.59 12.41 -14.08
CA ALA A 538 -40.56 11.38 -14.46
C ALA A 538 -39.93 10.00 -14.69
N LEU A 539 -38.65 9.97 -15.07
CA LEU A 539 -37.85 8.76 -15.23
C LEU A 539 -36.75 8.75 -14.18
N LEU A 540 -36.59 7.61 -13.51
CA LEU A 540 -35.57 7.40 -12.49
C LEU A 540 -34.62 6.30 -12.93
N ASN A 541 -33.42 6.34 -12.38
CA ASN A 541 -32.48 5.24 -12.50
C ASN A 541 -33.02 4.01 -11.76
N PRO A 542 -32.51 2.81 -12.06
CA PRO A 542 -32.80 1.62 -11.26
C PRO A 542 -32.42 1.85 -9.79
N PRO A 543 -33.31 1.63 -8.82
CA PRO A 543 -33.03 1.86 -7.41
C PRO A 543 -32.10 0.78 -6.85
N MET A 544 -31.41 1.10 -5.75
CA MET A 544 -30.72 0.08 -4.96
C MET A 544 -31.68 -1.02 -4.49
N ARG A 545 -31.20 -2.26 -4.50
CA ARG A 545 -31.99 -3.42 -4.03
C ARG A 545 -32.31 -3.33 -2.53
N ASN A 546 -31.35 -2.91 -1.71
CA ASN A 546 -31.55 -2.69 -0.28
C ASN A 546 -31.93 -1.22 -0.04
N VAL A 547 -33.24 -0.97 0.10
CA VAL A 547 -33.77 0.38 0.32
C VAL A 547 -33.27 1.01 1.64
N ASN A 548 -32.91 0.20 2.64
CA ASN A 548 -32.37 0.71 3.91
C ASN A 548 -30.90 1.14 3.76
N ALA A 549 -30.13 0.46 2.91
CA ALA A 549 -28.80 0.92 2.53
C ALA A 549 -28.85 2.20 1.67
N ALA A 550 -29.87 2.35 0.81
CA ALA A 550 -30.13 3.61 0.13
C ALA A 550 -30.43 4.75 1.11
N ALA A 551 -31.26 4.47 2.13
CA ALA A 551 -31.56 5.43 3.20
C ALA A 551 -30.29 5.84 3.97
N TYR A 552 -29.39 4.90 4.25
CA TYR A 552 -28.09 5.17 4.86
C TYR A 552 -27.23 6.10 4.02
N LEU A 553 -27.09 5.85 2.71
CA LEU A 553 -26.35 6.72 1.80
C LEU A 553 -26.99 8.11 1.68
N ASN A 554 -28.32 8.16 1.55
CA ASN A 554 -29.04 9.42 1.46
C ASN A 554 -28.92 10.22 2.76
N ASN A 555 -28.97 9.57 3.93
CA ASN A 555 -28.77 10.22 5.22
C ASN A 555 -27.42 10.98 5.28
N ILE A 556 -26.35 10.35 4.78
CA ILE A 556 -25.02 10.96 4.67
C ILE A 556 -25.02 12.09 3.63
N ALA A 557 -25.51 11.83 2.42
CA ALA A 557 -25.46 12.80 1.31
C ALA A 557 -26.30 14.05 1.59
N ARG A 558 -27.47 13.90 2.24
CA ARG A 558 -28.33 15.02 2.64
C ARG A 558 -27.69 15.85 3.75
N SER A 559 -27.09 15.17 4.74
CA SER A 559 -26.32 15.83 5.80
C SER A 559 -25.13 16.62 5.26
N LEU A 560 -24.41 16.05 4.28
CA LEU A 560 -23.29 16.70 3.60
C LEU A 560 -23.73 18.00 2.92
N ARG A 561 -24.75 17.94 2.06
CA ARG A 561 -25.27 19.12 1.35
C ARG A 561 -25.66 20.25 2.31
N ALA A 562 -26.31 19.90 3.43
CA ALA A 562 -26.70 20.89 4.42
C ALA A 562 -25.49 21.53 5.12
N PHE A 563 -24.46 20.74 5.44
CA PHE A 563 -23.22 21.26 6.01
C PHE A 563 -22.50 22.18 5.02
N GLU A 564 -22.45 21.81 3.74
CA GLU A 564 -21.84 22.62 2.68
C GLU A 564 -22.57 23.97 2.52
N GLY A 565 -23.90 23.98 2.62
CA GLY A 565 -24.71 25.20 2.54
C GLY A 565 -24.61 26.11 3.77
N SER A 566 -24.46 25.53 4.97
CA SER A 566 -24.49 26.27 6.24
C SER A 566 -23.55 25.65 7.29
N PRO A 567 -22.22 25.76 7.10
CA PRO A 567 -21.24 25.06 7.93
C PRO A 567 -21.22 25.60 9.36
N GLY A 568 -21.27 24.69 10.34
CA GLY A 568 -21.24 25.01 11.77
C GLY A 568 -22.56 25.56 12.33
N SER A 569 -23.62 25.59 11.53
CA SER A 569 -24.98 25.88 12.01
C SER A 569 -25.48 24.78 12.96
N ASP A 570 -26.43 25.12 13.83
CA ASP A 570 -26.94 24.19 14.83
C ASP A 570 -27.50 22.88 14.21
N GLN A 571 -28.18 22.96 13.06
CA GLN A 571 -28.73 21.80 12.33
C GLN A 571 -27.64 20.92 11.69
N THR A 572 -26.40 21.40 11.60
CA THR A 572 -25.30 20.69 10.93
C THR A 572 -24.27 20.12 11.92
N LEU A 573 -24.31 20.52 13.19
CA LEU A 573 -23.51 19.92 14.27
C LEU A 573 -23.99 18.50 14.62
N PHE A 574 -23.09 17.64 15.05
CA PHE A 574 -23.28 16.23 15.37
C PHE A 574 -23.86 15.39 14.23
N THR A 575 -23.59 15.78 12.99
CA THR A 575 -24.09 15.08 11.79
C THR A 575 -23.01 14.27 11.07
N PRO A 576 -23.38 13.34 10.16
CA PRO A 576 -22.42 12.72 9.26
C PRO A 576 -21.58 13.73 8.46
N GLY A 577 -22.18 14.81 7.99
CA GLY A 577 -21.54 15.87 7.20
C GLY A 577 -20.45 16.62 7.98
N GLU A 578 -20.71 16.99 9.24
CA GLU A 578 -19.69 17.61 10.10
C GLU A 578 -18.51 16.66 10.36
N LEU A 579 -18.80 15.38 10.63
CA LEU A 579 -17.76 14.40 10.87
C LEU A 579 -16.82 14.27 9.65
N LEU A 580 -17.36 14.26 8.44
CA LEU A 580 -16.56 14.28 7.21
C LEU A 580 -15.79 15.60 7.05
N ALA A 581 -16.40 16.74 7.32
CA ALA A 581 -15.79 18.06 7.15
C ALA A 581 -14.63 18.35 8.13
N THR A 582 -14.63 17.67 9.28
CA THR A 582 -13.61 17.84 10.33
C THR A 582 -12.49 16.79 10.24
N ALA A 583 -12.81 15.57 9.77
CA ALA A 583 -11.84 14.49 9.59
C ALA A 583 -11.15 14.49 8.21
N PHE A 584 -11.83 14.99 7.18
CA PHE A 584 -11.38 15.07 5.78
C PHE A 584 -11.64 16.46 5.22
N VAL A 585 -11.53 16.67 3.91
CA VAL A 585 -11.86 17.96 3.27
C VAL A 585 -13.04 17.77 2.34
N LEU A 586 -14.14 18.49 2.54
CA LEU A 586 -15.28 18.41 1.63
C LEU A 586 -14.90 18.95 0.26
N ILE A 587 -15.36 18.29 -0.81
CA ILE A 587 -14.94 18.62 -2.18
C ILE A 587 -15.33 20.05 -2.56
N ASP A 588 -16.51 20.51 -2.14
CA ASP A 588 -16.99 21.87 -2.42
C ASP A 588 -16.15 22.95 -1.71
N ALA A 589 -15.33 22.60 -0.71
CA ALA A 589 -14.36 23.52 -0.12
C ALA A 589 -13.14 23.77 -1.01
N MET A 590 -12.90 22.89 -2.00
CA MET A 590 -11.70 22.92 -2.83
C MET A 590 -11.94 23.71 -4.13
N PRO A 591 -11.05 24.64 -4.51
CA PRO A 591 -11.21 25.44 -5.73
C PRO A 591 -10.96 24.63 -7.01
N ARG A 592 -10.30 23.48 -6.90
CA ARG A 592 -9.96 22.58 -8.01
C ARG A 592 -10.17 21.13 -7.60
N ILE A 593 -10.40 20.28 -8.59
CA ILE A 593 -10.58 18.83 -8.43
C ILE A 593 -9.77 18.08 -9.48
N GLN A 594 -9.38 16.84 -9.17
CA GLN A 594 -8.73 15.97 -10.15
C GLN A 594 -9.71 15.62 -11.28
N ARG A 595 -9.20 15.63 -12.52
CA ARG A 595 -9.94 15.13 -13.66
C ARG A 595 -10.03 13.60 -13.60
N VAL A 596 -11.25 13.08 -13.75
CA VAL A 596 -11.50 11.63 -13.67
C VAL A 596 -10.75 10.81 -14.73
N ALA A 597 -10.57 11.35 -15.94
CA ALA A 597 -9.88 10.64 -17.01
C ALA A 597 -8.34 10.69 -16.88
N ASP A 598 -7.80 11.71 -16.22
CA ASP A 598 -6.36 11.94 -16.06
C ASP A 598 -6.12 12.72 -14.76
N PRO A 599 -5.84 12.03 -13.64
CA PRO A 599 -5.80 12.63 -12.31
C PRO A 599 -4.64 13.62 -12.10
N LEU A 600 -3.67 13.69 -13.04
CA LEU A 600 -2.63 14.72 -13.02
C LEU A 600 -3.16 16.11 -13.37
N PHE A 601 -4.28 16.20 -14.09
CA PHE A 601 -4.88 17.48 -14.44
C PHE A 601 -5.91 17.91 -13.39
N LEU A 602 -5.77 19.15 -12.92
CA LEU A 602 -6.65 19.76 -11.94
C LEU A 602 -7.61 20.73 -12.64
N ASP A 603 -8.88 20.36 -12.71
CA ASP A 603 -9.95 21.17 -13.29
C ASP A 603 -10.54 22.13 -12.23
N ALA A 604 -11.07 23.27 -12.67
CA ALA A 604 -11.79 24.18 -11.77
C ALA A 604 -13.02 23.48 -11.18
N ASN A 605 -13.23 23.59 -9.87
CA ASN A 605 -14.39 22.99 -9.23
C ASN A 605 -15.65 23.85 -9.51
N PRO A 606 -16.66 23.34 -10.25
CA PRO A 606 -17.87 24.09 -10.54
C PRO A 606 -18.74 24.34 -9.29
N ASN A 607 -18.56 23.56 -8.23
CA ASN A 607 -19.33 23.65 -6.99
C ASN A 607 -18.54 24.36 -5.87
N TYR A 608 -17.43 25.02 -6.18
CA TYR A 608 -16.59 25.66 -5.17
C TYR A 608 -17.39 26.68 -4.31
N ASN A 609 -17.39 26.44 -2.99
CA ASN A 609 -18.02 27.27 -1.99
C ASN A 609 -16.94 27.99 -1.14
N PRO A 610 -16.70 29.29 -1.35
CA PRO A 610 -15.67 30.03 -0.63
C PRO A 610 -15.95 30.18 0.87
N SER A 611 -17.22 30.19 1.29
CA SER A 611 -17.59 30.26 2.70
C SER A 611 -17.22 28.97 3.44
N LEU A 612 -17.47 27.82 2.79
CA LEU A 612 -17.05 26.52 3.30
C LEU A 612 -15.51 26.40 3.36
N ALA A 613 -14.81 26.88 2.34
CA ALA A 613 -13.35 26.90 2.31
C ALA A 613 -12.77 27.71 3.50
N ALA A 614 -13.31 28.91 3.76
CA ALA A 614 -12.91 29.74 4.88
C ALA A 614 -13.21 29.09 6.25
N PHE A 615 -14.38 28.45 6.39
CA PHE A 615 -14.72 27.70 7.59
C PHE A 615 -13.73 26.55 7.82
N THR A 616 -13.46 25.75 6.78
CA THR A 616 -12.56 24.59 6.84
C THR A 616 -11.13 24.99 7.23
N ALA A 617 -10.66 26.15 6.75
CA ALA A 617 -9.34 26.70 7.09
C ALA A 617 -9.24 27.27 8.53
N THR A 618 -10.35 27.36 9.27
CA THR A 618 -10.33 27.92 10.63
C THR A 618 -9.53 27.00 11.58
N PRO A 619 -8.54 27.52 12.33
CA PRO A 619 -7.72 26.72 13.22
C PRO A 619 -8.55 25.93 14.25
N GLY A 620 -8.29 24.63 14.35
CA GLY A 620 -8.97 23.72 15.28
C GLY A 620 -10.29 23.13 14.78
N ILE A 621 -10.77 23.52 13.59
CA ILE A 621 -11.97 22.92 12.97
C ILE A 621 -11.60 21.63 12.25
N ASN A 622 -10.70 21.71 11.28
CA ASN A 622 -10.26 20.55 10.51
C ASN A 622 -8.99 19.94 11.11
N VAL A 623 -8.87 18.60 11.11
CA VAL A 623 -7.70 17.88 11.62
C VAL A 623 -6.38 18.38 11.00
N TYR A 624 -6.38 18.75 9.72
CA TYR A 624 -5.20 19.22 8.99
C TYR A 624 -4.77 20.66 9.34
N SER A 625 -5.51 21.35 10.21
CA SER A 625 -5.09 22.62 10.83
C SER A 625 -4.14 22.44 12.01
N ASN A 626 -3.91 21.21 12.46
CA ASN A 626 -3.00 20.91 13.57
C ASN A 626 -1.54 21.27 13.22
N SER A 627 -0.84 21.89 14.17
CA SER A 627 0.54 22.35 13.98
C SER A 627 1.55 21.22 13.72
N ALA A 628 1.23 19.97 14.06
CA ALA A 628 2.03 18.80 13.72
C ALA A 628 2.23 18.63 12.20
N PHE A 629 1.28 19.09 11.38
CA PHE A 629 1.41 19.05 9.92
C PHE A 629 2.28 20.17 9.35
N ALA A 630 2.57 21.23 10.11
CA ALA A 630 3.20 22.44 9.56
C ALA A 630 4.66 22.25 9.15
N ALA A 631 5.43 21.43 9.88
CA ALA A 631 6.84 21.17 9.56
C ALA A 631 7.30 19.80 10.05
N PHE A 632 8.38 19.29 9.44
CA PHE A 632 8.96 18.00 9.80
C PHE A 632 9.46 18.00 11.25
N GLY A 633 8.92 17.09 12.07
CA GLY A 633 9.32 16.89 13.45
C GLY A 633 8.87 17.97 14.42
N ASN A 634 7.76 18.67 14.12
CA ASN A 634 7.06 19.49 15.10
C ASN A 634 6.54 18.68 16.31
N SER A 635 6.34 17.38 16.14
CA SER A 635 5.93 16.47 17.22
C SER A 635 7.08 15.89 18.05
N VAL A 636 8.32 16.29 17.77
CA VAL A 636 9.54 15.83 18.47
C VAL A 636 10.42 17.01 18.90
N ALA A 637 11.49 16.74 19.64
CA ALA A 637 12.44 17.76 20.06
C ALA A 637 13.01 18.55 18.86
N PRO A 638 13.24 19.86 18.99
CA PRO A 638 13.06 20.69 20.20
C PRO A 638 11.63 21.19 20.42
N VAL A 639 10.72 21.06 19.44
CA VAL A 639 9.36 21.63 19.52
C VAL A 639 8.55 20.91 20.60
N ASN A 640 8.59 19.58 20.61
CA ASN A 640 8.04 18.75 21.67
C ASN A 640 9.15 17.92 22.34
N PRO A 641 9.75 18.41 23.45
CA PRO A 641 10.88 17.74 24.11
C PRO A 641 10.49 16.43 24.82
N SER A 642 9.20 16.11 24.95
CA SER A 642 8.76 14.81 25.49
C SER A 642 9.03 13.64 24.52
N ASN A 643 9.21 13.93 23.22
CA ASN A 643 9.55 12.95 22.20
C ASN A 643 10.96 13.19 21.66
N SER A 644 11.72 12.12 21.46
CA SER A 644 13.06 12.21 20.89
C SER A 644 13.05 12.58 19.42
N ARG A 645 14.02 13.40 18.98
CA ARG A 645 14.23 13.71 17.56
C ARG A 645 14.61 12.47 16.72
N ALA A 646 15.18 11.44 17.34
CA ALA A 646 15.43 10.16 16.68
C ALA A 646 14.18 9.26 16.57
N GLY A 647 13.04 9.69 17.12
CA GLY A 647 11.80 8.91 17.17
C GLY A 647 11.78 7.92 18.34
N LYS A 648 11.19 6.75 18.12
CA LYS A 648 11.04 5.70 19.14
C LYS A 648 11.83 4.45 18.81
N VAL A 649 12.11 3.66 19.84
CA VAL A 649 12.68 2.32 19.72
C VAL A 649 11.69 1.41 18.97
N PRO A 650 12.09 0.75 17.87
CA PRO A 650 11.26 -0.21 17.14
C PRO A 650 10.68 -1.33 18.02
N ASP A 651 9.54 -1.89 17.62
CA ASP A 651 9.07 -3.18 18.12
C ASP A 651 9.78 -4.31 17.37
N ARG A 652 10.33 -5.25 18.14
CA ARG A 652 10.98 -6.48 17.65
C ARG A 652 10.25 -7.70 18.19
N VAL A 653 10.18 -8.77 17.40
CA VAL A 653 9.43 -9.99 17.75
C VAL A 653 10.03 -10.64 19.01
N ALA A 654 9.19 -11.03 19.96
CA ALA A 654 9.63 -11.73 21.18
C ALA A 654 9.91 -13.22 20.88
N ALA A 655 10.54 -13.94 21.82
CA ALA A 655 10.83 -15.38 21.68
C ALA A 655 11.59 -15.76 20.39
N SER A 656 12.61 -14.98 20.02
CA SER A 656 13.38 -15.10 18.77
C SER A 656 14.88 -15.03 19.01
N THR A 657 15.70 -15.38 18.02
CA THR A 657 17.17 -15.32 18.12
C THR A 657 17.69 -14.10 17.38
N TYR A 658 18.53 -13.30 18.04
CA TYR A 658 19.07 -12.05 17.50
C TYR A 658 20.60 -11.94 17.67
N SER A 659 21.24 -11.12 16.84
CA SER A 659 22.70 -10.87 16.88
C SER A 659 23.20 -10.32 18.23
N ASP A 660 22.36 -9.60 18.98
CA ASP A 660 22.69 -9.06 20.30
C ASP A 660 22.45 -10.02 21.46
N GLN A 661 21.91 -11.22 21.23
CA GLN A 661 21.53 -12.13 22.33
C GLN A 661 22.70 -12.51 23.24
N ALA A 662 23.93 -12.53 22.71
CA ALA A 662 25.13 -12.83 23.47
C ALA A 662 25.50 -11.72 24.46
N VAL A 663 25.05 -10.49 24.21
CA VAL A 663 25.29 -9.31 25.04
C VAL A 663 24.05 -8.96 25.88
N ASN A 664 22.85 -9.24 25.35
CA ASN A 664 21.57 -9.11 26.01
C ASN A 664 20.77 -10.40 25.92
N SER A 665 20.94 -11.30 26.89
CA SER A 665 20.17 -12.55 26.94
C SER A 665 18.64 -12.35 26.99
N GLN A 666 18.18 -11.16 27.38
CA GLN A 666 16.76 -10.81 27.46
C GLN A 666 16.16 -10.46 26.09
N ALA A 667 17.00 -10.07 25.11
CA ALA A 667 16.59 -9.79 23.72
C ALA A 667 15.76 -10.93 23.11
N ALA A 668 16.18 -12.17 23.39
CA ALA A 668 15.49 -13.35 22.88
C ALA A 668 14.13 -13.58 23.52
N VAL A 669 13.89 -13.07 24.72
CA VAL A 669 12.66 -13.31 25.49
C VAL A 669 11.61 -12.25 25.17
N ASP A 670 11.98 -10.97 25.21
CA ASP A 670 11.02 -9.85 25.11
C ASP A 670 11.23 -8.93 23.90
N GLY A 671 12.23 -9.20 23.05
CA GLY A 671 12.55 -8.40 21.88
C GLY A 671 13.31 -7.10 22.20
N SER A 672 13.73 -6.86 23.44
CA SER A 672 14.44 -5.63 23.83
C SER A 672 15.81 -5.47 23.15
N TYR A 673 16.21 -4.24 22.85
CA TYR A 673 17.53 -3.92 22.29
C TYR A 673 18.50 -3.51 23.40
N VAL A 674 19.81 -3.47 23.11
CA VAL A 674 20.85 -3.03 24.05
C VAL A 674 21.76 -1.99 23.42
N THR A 675 22.13 -0.96 24.18
CA THR A 675 23.13 0.03 23.75
C THR A 675 24.55 -0.48 23.99
N GLU A 676 25.54 0.17 23.37
CA GLU A 676 26.97 -0.13 23.57
C GLU A 676 27.45 0.16 24.99
N GLY A 677 26.72 0.98 25.76
CA GLY A 677 26.89 1.19 27.20
C GLY A 677 26.22 0.13 28.08
N GLY A 678 25.50 -0.83 27.50
CA GLY A 678 24.80 -1.90 28.21
C GLY A 678 23.40 -1.54 28.71
N ALA A 679 22.83 -0.41 28.30
CA ALA A 679 21.48 -0.04 28.70
C ALA A 679 20.43 -0.78 27.84
N THR A 680 19.41 -1.36 28.46
CA THR A 680 18.28 -1.95 27.76
C THR A 680 17.37 -0.85 27.19
N LEU A 681 17.07 -0.92 25.90
CA LEU A 681 16.11 -0.06 25.23
C LEU A 681 14.76 -0.77 25.14
N ALA A 682 13.78 -0.27 25.91
CA ALA A 682 12.43 -0.76 25.86
C ALA A 682 11.71 -0.26 24.59
N ARG A 683 10.94 -1.14 23.96
CA ARG A 683 10.14 -0.84 22.76
C ARG A 683 9.23 0.39 22.95
N ARG A 684 9.05 1.17 21.88
CA ARG A 684 8.24 2.42 21.83
C ARG A 684 8.63 3.53 22.80
N THR A 685 9.76 3.41 23.49
CA THR A 685 10.33 4.50 24.29
C THR A 685 11.17 5.44 23.43
N ASN A 686 11.54 6.60 23.96
CA ASN A 686 12.38 7.57 23.25
C ASN A 686 13.73 6.96 22.86
N LEU A 687 14.05 6.96 21.56
CA LEU A 687 15.33 6.48 21.07
C LEU A 687 16.42 7.54 21.34
N PRO A 688 17.59 7.18 21.89
CA PRO A 688 18.68 8.15 22.09
C PRO A 688 19.15 8.78 20.77
N LEU A 689 19.54 10.06 20.81
CA LEU A 689 19.86 10.82 19.60
C LEU A 689 21.06 10.27 18.83
N ARG A 690 21.99 9.56 19.48
CA ARG A 690 23.09 8.88 18.77
C ARG A 690 22.60 7.91 17.68
N ASN A 691 21.35 7.46 17.74
CA ASN A 691 20.74 6.57 16.75
C ASN A 691 19.85 7.31 15.73
N LEU A 692 20.06 8.62 15.52
CA LEU A 692 19.22 9.48 14.67
C LEU A 692 19.07 8.93 13.25
N THR A 693 20.19 8.68 12.57
CA THR A 693 20.25 8.22 11.19
C THR A 693 20.62 6.74 11.19
N ALA A 694 19.81 5.86 10.61
CA ALA A 694 20.23 4.46 10.43
C ALA A 694 21.38 4.40 9.43
N GLY A 695 22.40 3.60 9.71
CA GLY A 695 23.63 3.51 8.94
C GLY A 695 24.75 4.48 9.33
N ASP A 696 24.53 5.42 10.26
CA ASP A 696 25.55 6.39 10.73
C ASP A 696 26.50 5.77 11.76
N PHE A 697 27.38 4.88 11.30
CA PHE A 697 28.36 4.20 12.16
C PHE A 697 29.53 5.12 12.51
N ASN A 698 29.85 6.11 11.67
CA ASN A 698 30.98 7.01 11.90
C ASN A 698 30.65 8.20 12.85
N GLY A 699 29.36 8.50 13.08
CA GLY A 699 28.90 9.55 13.98
C GLY A 699 28.85 10.97 13.38
N ASP A 700 28.77 11.10 12.06
CA ASP A 700 28.60 12.39 11.38
C ASP A 700 27.13 12.79 11.13
N GLY A 701 26.19 11.86 11.33
CA GLY A 701 24.76 12.06 11.11
C GLY A 701 24.30 11.72 9.69
N HIS A 702 25.16 11.19 8.83
CA HIS A 702 24.86 10.81 7.46
C HIS A 702 24.90 9.29 7.28
N ARG A 703 24.29 8.81 6.20
CA ARG A 703 24.39 7.43 5.75
C ARG A 703 25.02 7.45 4.37
N ASN A 704 26.31 7.12 4.27
CA ASN A 704 27.05 7.11 3.00
C ASN A 704 28.28 6.19 3.08
N ALA A 705 29.07 6.12 2.01
CA ALA A 705 30.24 5.23 1.95
C ALA A 705 31.27 5.43 3.08
N ALA A 706 31.31 6.58 3.76
CA ALA A 706 32.22 6.84 4.87
C ALA A 706 31.90 6.01 6.13
N ASP A 707 30.72 5.41 6.22
CA ASP A 707 30.29 4.58 7.36
C ASP A 707 30.87 3.15 7.32
N ILE A 708 31.24 2.66 6.13
CA ILE A 708 31.62 1.26 5.88
C ILE A 708 32.70 0.77 6.83
N ALA A 709 33.73 1.59 7.08
CA ALA A 709 34.86 1.19 7.92
C ALA A 709 34.47 0.93 9.38
N GLU A 710 33.60 1.76 9.96
CA GLU A 710 33.12 1.58 11.34
C GLU A 710 32.02 0.53 11.43
N MET A 711 31.17 0.43 10.40
CA MET A 711 30.14 -0.58 10.27
C MET A 711 30.71 -2.01 10.26
N VAL A 712 31.78 -2.25 9.50
CA VAL A 712 32.48 -3.55 9.49
C VAL A 712 33.08 -3.89 10.86
N LYS A 713 33.68 -2.91 11.56
CA LYS A 713 34.21 -3.13 12.92
C LYS A 713 33.09 -3.48 13.91
N ALA A 714 31.96 -2.81 13.82
CA ALA A 714 30.77 -3.08 14.64
C ALA A 714 30.22 -4.49 14.39
N TRP A 715 30.12 -4.91 13.12
CA TRP A 715 29.70 -6.27 12.77
C TRP A 715 30.67 -7.31 13.35
N ARG A 716 31.98 -7.11 13.22
CA ARG A 716 32.99 -8.03 13.79
C ARG A 716 32.93 -8.11 15.31
N LYS A 717 32.53 -7.04 16.00
CA LYS A 717 32.25 -7.11 17.44
C LYS A 717 31.11 -8.08 17.73
N ARG A 718 30.00 -7.98 16.99
CA ARG A 718 28.84 -8.87 17.18
C ARG A 718 29.12 -10.30 16.73
N ALA A 719 29.65 -10.49 15.53
CA ALA A 719 29.81 -11.81 14.91
C ALA A 719 31.09 -12.55 15.34
N GLN A 720 32.17 -11.83 15.67
CA GLN A 720 33.50 -12.41 15.89
C GLN A 720 34.13 -12.03 17.24
N GLY A 721 33.40 -11.34 18.12
CA GLY A 721 33.87 -10.95 19.45
C GLY A 721 35.03 -9.95 19.46
N GLN A 722 35.25 -9.22 18.36
CA GLN A 722 36.30 -8.20 18.29
C GLN A 722 35.96 -6.97 19.16
N SER A 723 36.98 -6.23 19.58
CA SER A 723 36.76 -4.98 20.32
C SER A 723 36.42 -3.85 19.37
N TRP A 724 35.32 -3.15 19.66
CA TRP A 724 34.92 -1.91 18.99
C TRP A 724 34.15 -1.02 19.98
N ALA A 725 34.33 0.29 19.84
CA ALA A 725 33.60 1.29 20.57
C ALA A 725 33.01 2.29 19.57
N ALA A 726 31.72 2.57 19.69
CA ALA A 726 31.04 3.49 18.80
C ALA A 726 31.70 4.87 18.82
N PRO A 727 31.97 5.48 17.66
CA PRO A 727 32.30 6.90 17.59
C PRO A 727 31.18 7.75 18.18
N GLY A 728 31.57 8.79 18.94
CA GLY A 728 30.65 9.87 19.32
C GLY A 728 30.38 10.82 18.16
N ALA A 729 29.53 11.82 18.37
CA ALA A 729 29.26 12.81 17.32
C ALA A 729 30.53 13.60 16.94
N ILE A 730 30.82 13.67 15.64
CA ILE A 730 31.98 14.41 15.12
C ILE A 730 31.72 15.92 15.27
N ALA A 731 32.71 16.68 15.76
CA ALA A 731 32.54 18.13 15.94
C ALA A 731 32.23 18.83 14.61
N GLY A 732 31.18 19.65 14.59
CA GLY A 732 30.72 20.35 13.38
C GLY A 732 29.88 19.49 12.43
N SER A 733 29.73 18.19 12.68
CA SER A 733 28.86 17.30 11.92
C SER A 733 27.37 17.63 12.08
N TYR A 734 26.53 17.06 11.21
CA TYR A 734 25.08 17.21 11.33
C TYR A 734 24.56 16.69 12.67
N LEU A 735 25.04 15.52 13.11
CA LEU A 735 24.63 14.94 14.39
C LEU A 735 24.96 15.86 15.58
N ALA A 736 26.15 16.46 15.58
CA ALA A 736 26.55 17.40 16.63
C ALA A 736 25.73 18.70 16.62
N GLN A 737 25.40 19.22 15.42
CA GLN A 737 24.56 20.40 15.28
C GLN A 737 23.11 20.12 15.72
N GLU A 738 22.59 18.93 15.43
CA GLU A 738 21.25 18.53 15.84
C GLU A 738 21.16 18.30 17.35
N ALA A 739 22.20 17.76 17.97
CA ALA A 739 22.31 17.67 19.43
C ALA A 739 22.24 19.06 20.09
N ALA A 740 22.97 20.04 19.55
CA ALA A 740 22.95 21.41 20.05
C ALA A 740 21.57 22.07 19.89
N ARG A 741 20.89 21.83 18.76
CA ARG A 741 19.56 22.40 18.47
C ARG A 741 18.46 21.78 19.35
N THR A 742 18.51 20.47 19.56
CA THR A 742 17.48 19.72 20.30
C THR A 742 17.71 19.73 21.82
N GLY A 743 18.96 19.98 22.27
CA GLY A 743 19.37 19.81 23.66
C GLY A 743 19.53 18.35 24.09
N GLN A 744 19.43 17.39 23.16
CA GLN A 744 19.58 15.96 23.45
C GLN A 744 21.04 15.53 23.41
N ALA A 745 21.42 14.61 24.30
CA ALA A 745 22.78 14.07 24.35
C ALA A 745 23.04 13.07 23.21
N VAL A 746 24.28 13.04 22.73
CA VAL A 746 24.79 12.14 21.67
C VAL A 746 26.00 11.36 22.17
N ASN A 747 25.83 10.62 23.27
CA ASN A 747 26.92 9.84 23.84
C ASN A 747 27.19 8.61 22.96
N ALA A 748 28.46 8.28 22.74
CA ALA A 748 28.87 7.05 22.07
C ALA A 748 28.26 5.78 22.70
N ALA A 749 28.14 5.76 24.03
CA ALA A 749 27.55 4.65 24.78
C ALA A 749 26.05 4.41 24.52
N ASP A 750 25.35 5.38 23.91
CA ASP A 750 23.93 5.27 23.58
C ASP A 750 23.68 4.63 22.20
N PHE A 751 24.74 4.35 21.42
CA PHE A 751 24.63 3.68 20.13
C PHE A 751 24.07 2.26 20.29
N CYS A 752 23.19 1.83 19.40
CA CYS A 752 22.65 0.48 19.35
C CYS A 752 22.88 -0.12 17.97
N ILE A 753 23.76 -1.12 17.89
CA ILE A 753 24.18 -1.75 16.64
C ILE A 753 22.97 -2.29 15.86
N GLU A 754 22.07 -2.99 16.54
CA GLU A 754 20.90 -3.64 15.95
C GLU A 754 19.83 -2.65 15.48
N ILE A 755 19.81 -1.41 15.97
CA ILE A 755 18.89 -0.38 15.46
C ILE A 755 19.53 0.42 14.32
N GLN A 756 20.86 0.55 14.35
CA GLN A 756 21.60 1.34 13.37
C GLN A 756 21.96 0.54 12.12
N GLY A 757 22.12 -0.77 12.25
CA GLY A 757 22.57 -1.66 11.17
C GLY A 757 21.51 -2.59 10.59
N ASP A 758 20.34 -2.78 11.23
CA ASP A 758 19.29 -3.66 10.71
C ASP A 758 18.53 -2.98 9.55
N PHE A 759 18.94 -3.29 8.33
CA PHE A 759 18.43 -2.67 7.10
C PHE A 759 17.29 -3.47 6.47
N ASP A 760 17.21 -4.77 6.74
CA ASP A 760 16.14 -5.65 6.25
C ASP A 760 14.99 -5.86 7.25
N ALA A 761 15.11 -5.26 8.44
CA ALA A 761 14.21 -5.39 9.57
C ALA A 761 14.01 -6.85 9.99
N ASN A 762 15.05 -7.69 9.89
CA ASN A 762 15.04 -9.04 10.42
C ASN A 762 15.27 -9.09 11.94
N GLY A 763 15.57 -7.94 12.57
CA GLY A 763 15.78 -7.77 14.00
C GLY A 763 17.24 -7.96 14.44
N SER A 764 18.16 -8.26 13.53
CA SER A 764 19.58 -8.46 13.77
C SER A 764 20.42 -7.54 12.89
N PHE A 765 21.69 -7.39 13.25
CA PHE A 765 22.71 -6.83 12.36
C PHE A 765 23.71 -7.92 11.99
N ASP A 766 23.69 -8.36 10.73
CA ASP A 766 24.50 -9.48 10.24
C ASP A 766 25.16 -9.23 8.87
N LEU A 767 25.64 -10.29 8.21
CA LEU A 767 26.32 -10.17 6.91
C LEU A 767 25.38 -9.70 5.79
N LEU A 768 24.09 -10.04 5.87
CA LEU A 768 23.11 -9.59 4.90
C LEU A 768 22.91 -8.07 4.99
N ASP A 769 22.98 -7.48 6.18
CA ASP A 769 22.95 -6.02 6.34
C ASP A 769 24.18 -5.32 5.75
N LEU A 770 25.37 -5.89 5.94
CA LEU A 770 26.58 -5.36 5.29
C LEU A 770 26.45 -5.39 3.77
N ARG A 771 25.89 -6.49 3.23
CA ARG A 771 25.58 -6.61 1.81
C ARG A 771 24.54 -5.57 1.37
N ASN A 772 23.43 -5.43 2.10
CA ASN A 772 22.39 -4.45 1.81
C ASN A 772 22.95 -3.02 1.79
N PHE A 773 23.92 -2.71 2.66
CA PHE A 773 24.58 -1.42 2.65
C PHE A 773 25.41 -1.20 1.37
N ALA A 774 26.25 -2.16 0.99
CA ALA A 774 27.04 -2.06 -0.24
C ALA A 774 26.15 -2.00 -1.49
N ASP A 775 25.04 -2.72 -1.46
CA ASP A 775 24.09 -2.83 -2.57
C ASP A 775 23.17 -1.61 -2.73
N GLY A 776 23.02 -0.80 -1.68
CA GLY A 776 21.93 0.16 -1.62
C GLY A 776 22.12 1.45 -0.83
N PHE A 777 23.15 1.54 0.03
CA PHE A 777 23.40 2.70 0.89
C PHE A 777 24.81 3.28 0.76
N ALA A 778 25.70 2.64 0.01
CA ALA A 778 27.02 3.16 -0.35
C ALA A 778 26.90 4.32 -1.35
N LEU A 779 26.43 5.47 -0.87
CA LEU A 779 26.29 6.70 -1.66
C LEU A 779 27.63 7.43 -1.75
N TYR A 780 28.01 7.77 -2.98
CA TYR A 780 29.19 8.56 -3.32
C TYR A 780 28.80 9.93 -3.87
N ASN A 781 29.77 10.83 -4.01
CA ASN A 781 29.56 12.25 -4.35
C ASN A 781 28.53 12.92 -3.41
N TYR A 782 28.54 12.49 -2.15
CA TYR A 782 27.54 12.86 -1.17
C TYR A 782 27.67 14.34 -0.81
N THR A 783 26.58 15.08 -0.93
CA THR A 783 26.48 16.49 -0.53
C THR A 783 25.33 16.65 0.43
N PHE A 784 25.54 17.39 1.52
CA PHE A 784 24.52 17.66 2.52
C PHE A 784 24.39 19.16 2.76
N THR A 785 23.15 19.65 2.81
CA THR A 785 22.82 21.04 3.12
C THR A 785 21.83 21.07 4.28
N TYR A 786 22.14 21.85 5.32
CA TYR A 786 21.30 21.99 6.51
C TYR A 786 21.10 23.44 6.92
N ASN A 787 19.85 23.75 7.27
CA ASN A 787 19.44 25.02 7.83
C ASN A 787 19.26 24.87 9.35
N ASN A 788 20.20 25.40 10.12
CA ASN A 788 20.19 25.33 11.58
C ASN A 788 19.08 26.15 12.26
N VAL A 789 18.42 27.06 11.53
CA VAL A 789 17.30 27.86 12.06
C VAL A 789 16.00 27.08 11.97
N THR A 790 15.68 26.55 10.79
CA THR A 790 14.42 25.81 10.57
C THR A 790 14.54 24.33 10.92
N GLY A 791 15.76 23.79 11.02
CA GLY A 791 16.00 22.36 11.19
C GLY A 791 15.82 21.55 9.89
N ASP A 792 15.64 22.24 8.76
CA ASP A 792 15.46 21.62 7.44
C ASP A 792 16.80 21.19 6.84
N PHE A 793 16.83 20.05 6.17
CA PHE A 793 17.98 19.64 5.36
C PHE A 793 17.57 18.96 4.05
N SER A 794 18.57 18.79 3.19
CA SER A 794 18.51 18.00 1.96
C SER A 794 19.88 17.39 1.69
N TYR A 795 19.90 16.25 1.02
CA TYR A 795 21.14 15.63 0.56
C TYR A 795 21.00 15.12 -0.86
N SER A 796 22.16 14.93 -1.51
CA SER A 796 22.31 14.25 -2.78
C SER A 796 23.47 13.27 -2.70
N GLY A 797 23.46 12.28 -3.58
CA GLY A 797 24.48 11.26 -3.73
C GLY A 797 23.97 10.21 -4.71
N THR A 798 24.88 9.43 -5.28
CA THR A 798 24.53 8.33 -6.19
C THR A 798 25.12 7.04 -5.65
N LEU A 799 24.35 5.97 -5.73
CA LEU A 799 24.84 4.63 -5.44
C LEU A 799 25.97 4.29 -6.42
N ASN A 800 27.02 3.65 -5.91
CA ASN A 800 28.01 2.95 -6.75
C ASN A 800 28.26 1.59 -6.10
N ARG A 801 27.60 0.56 -6.63
CA ARG A 801 27.67 -0.81 -6.08
C ARG A 801 29.09 -1.34 -6.16
N LYS A 802 29.76 -1.21 -7.31
CA LYS A 802 31.14 -1.66 -7.51
C LYS A 802 32.08 -1.14 -6.43
N GLN A 803 32.10 0.16 -6.21
CA GLN A 803 32.96 0.77 -5.20
C GLN A 803 32.51 0.40 -3.77
N GLY A 804 31.20 0.33 -3.51
CA GLY A 804 30.66 -0.06 -2.21
C GLY A 804 31.10 -1.44 -1.76
N PHE A 805 31.05 -2.43 -2.65
CA PHE A 805 31.52 -3.80 -2.37
C PHE A 805 33.04 -3.86 -2.22
N ILE A 806 33.80 -3.11 -3.02
CA ILE A 806 35.26 -2.99 -2.88
C ILE A 806 35.64 -2.40 -1.51
N ASP A 807 34.99 -1.31 -1.11
CA ASP A 807 35.25 -0.62 0.16
C ASP A 807 34.89 -1.50 1.36
N LEU A 808 33.83 -2.30 1.25
CA LEU A 808 33.41 -3.25 2.28
C LEU A 808 34.48 -4.34 2.52
N ASP A 809 34.96 -4.97 1.45
CA ASP A 809 36.03 -5.97 1.52
C ASP A 809 37.36 -5.38 2.02
N ASN A 810 37.72 -4.19 1.53
CA ASN A 810 38.91 -3.48 1.97
C ASN A 810 38.85 -3.10 3.45
N ALA A 811 37.69 -2.65 3.94
CA ALA A 811 37.47 -2.36 5.36
C ALA A 811 37.58 -3.63 6.22
N TYR A 812 37.10 -4.77 5.73
CA TYR A 812 37.24 -6.05 6.42
C TYR A 812 38.70 -6.48 6.54
N VAL A 813 39.47 -6.42 5.45
CA VAL A 813 40.91 -6.69 5.45
C VAL A 813 41.66 -5.72 6.37
N ALA A 814 41.35 -4.42 6.30
CA ALA A 814 41.96 -3.40 7.15
C ALA A 814 41.68 -3.61 8.65
N ALA A 815 40.52 -4.18 8.98
CA ALA A 815 40.20 -4.58 10.35
C ALA A 815 40.92 -5.88 10.78
N GLY A 816 41.65 -6.57 9.89
CA GLY A 816 42.31 -7.85 10.14
C GLY A 816 41.48 -9.08 9.77
N GLY A 817 40.60 -8.97 8.78
CA GLY A 817 39.85 -10.07 8.17
C GLY A 817 40.64 -10.75 7.05
N THR A 818 40.09 -11.82 6.48
CA THR A 818 40.64 -12.48 5.29
C THR A 818 39.53 -12.71 4.28
N LEU A 819 39.73 -12.29 3.04
CA LEU A 819 38.71 -12.39 2.01
C LEU A 819 38.35 -13.86 1.70
N PRO A 820 37.09 -14.11 1.30
CA PRO A 820 36.02 -13.11 1.10
C PRO A 820 35.27 -12.76 2.41
N LEU A 821 34.76 -11.52 2.55
CA LEU A 821 33.88 -11.16 3.67
C LEU A 821 32.51 -11.82 3.53
N LEU A 822 31.90 -11.62 2.36
CA LEU A 822 30.66 -12.29 1.96
C LEU A 822 31.04 -13.68 1.45
N PRO A 823 30.36 -14.76 1.87
CA PRO A 823 30.78 -16.12 1.57
C PRO A 823 30.47 -16.53 0.12
N THR A 824 31.13 -15.88 -0.83
CA THR A 824 30.95 -16.06 -2.28
C THR A 824 32.18 -16.74 -2.89
N MET A 825 31.93 -17.72 -3.75
CA MET A 825 32.92 -18.42 -4.56
C MET A 825 32.74 -18.09 -6.04
N LEU A 826 33.80 -18.28 -6.82
CA LEU A 826 33.77 -18.12 -8.27
C LEU A 826 33.70 -19.51 -8.90
N ALA A 827 32.88 -19.68 -9.95
CA ALA A 827 32.82 -20.93 -10.71
C ALA A 827 34.17 -21.28 -11.37
N THR A 828 34.96 -20.26 -11.70
CA THR A 828 36.30 -20.41 -12.28
C THR A 828 37.38 -20.65 -11.22
N GLY A 829 38.59 -21.00 -11.66
CA GLY A 829 39.77 -21.11 -10.78
C GLY A 829 40.37 -19.77 -10.30
N LYS A 830 39.79 -18.62 -10.64
CA LYS A 830 40.33 -17.30 -10.26
C LYS A 830 40.19 -17.09 -8.74
N PRO A 831 41.27 -16.68 -8.04
CA PRO A 831 41.17 -16.25 -6.65
C PRO A 831 40.24 -15.05 -6.47
N TYR A 832 39.45 -15.06 -5.40
CA TYR A 832 38.56 -13.95 -5.04
C TYR A 832 39.34 -12.64 -4.84
N ALA A 833 38.88 -11.57 -5.48
CA ALA A 833 39.36 -10.21 -5.32
C ALA A 833 38.31 -9.34 -4.63
N ALA A 834 38.76 -8.24 -4.01
CA ALA A 834 37.87 -7.32 -3.30
C ALA A 834 36.74 -6.82 -4.22
N GLY A 835 35.50 -6.98 -3.76
CA GLY A 835 34.28 -6.58 -4.44
C GLY A 835 33.69 -7.61 -5.40
N ASP A 836 34.30 -8.79 -5.60
CA ASP A 836 33.80 -9.81 -6.53
C ASP A 836 32.38 -10.28 -6.16
N ALA A 837 32.02 -10.32 -4.87
CA ALA A 837 30.69 -10.74 -4.39
C ALA A 837 29.50 -9.92 -4.92
N ARG A 838 29.73 -8.77 -5.57
CA ARG A 838 28.64 -7.96 -6.17
C ARG A 838 27.93 -8.65 -7.34
N ALA A 839 28.57 -9.65 -7.95
CA ALA A 839 28.04 -10.41 -9.08
C ALA A 839 27.37 -11.74 -8.71
N ASP A 840 27.32 -12.08 -7.43
CA ASP A 840 26.52 -13.20 -6.91
C ASP A 840 25.09 -12.70 -6.75
N LEU A 841 24.22 -12.88 -7.74
CA LEU A 841 22.91 -12.24 -7.85
C LEU A 841 21.76 -13.23 -7.66
N VAL A 842 21.94 -14.48 -8.09
CA VAL A 842 20.86 -15.46 -8.26
C VAL A 842 20.86 -16.49 -7.14
N GLY A 843 19.66 -16.93 -6.72
CA GLY A 843 19.51 -17.98 -5.72
C GLY A 843 19.55 -19.41 -6.24
N PRO A 844 19.66 -20.39 -5.33
CA PRO A 844 19.98 -21.75 -5.71
C PRO A 844 18.82 -22.41 -6.45
N GLY A 845 19.11 -22.93 -7.65
CA GLY A 845 18.18 -23.72 -8.44
C GLY A 845 17.25 -22.87 -9.32
N ARG A 846 17.69 -22.69 -10.58
CA ARG A 846 16.87 -22.19 -11.69
C ARG A 846 15.67 -23.11 -11.91
N ASN A 847 14.48 -22.54 -12.11
CA ASN A 847 13.30 -23.28 -12.56
C ASN A 847 13.12 -23.12 -14.08
N PRO A 848 13.71 -24.00 -14.91
CA PRO A 848 13.66 -23.85 -16.37
C PRO A 848 12.25 -24.03 -16.94
N THR A 849 11.31 -24.57 -16.16
CA THR A 849 9.91 -24.77 -16.57
C THR A 849 9.00 -23.60 -16.21
N ALA A 850 9.55 -22.53 -15.64
CA ALA A 850 8.75 -21.40 -15.21
C ALA A 850 8.13 -20.67 -16.42
N PRO A 851 6.86 -20.21 -16.32
CA PRO A 851 6.11 -19.68 -17.46
C PRO A 851 6.65 -18.35 -18.00
N THR A 852 7.49 -17.64 -17.24
CA THR A 852 8.20 -16.44 -17.69
C THR A 852 9.69 -16.51 -17.36
N PRO A 853 10.58 -15.85 -18.14
CA PRO A 853 12.01 -15.77 -17.84
C PRO A 853 12.32 -15.21 -16.44
N LEU A 854 11.47 -14.34 -15.90
CA LEU A 854 11.60 -13.79 -14.55
C LEU A 854 11.47 -14.85 -13.46
N GLU A 855 10.57 -15.82 -13.66
CA GLU A 855 10.27 -16.88 -12.71
C GLU A 855 11.25 -18.06 -12.79
N GLN A 856 12.16 -18.02 -13.78
CA GLN A 856 13.23 -19.00 -13.88
C GLN A 856 14.29 -18.78 -12.80
N PHE A 857 14.49 -17.53 -12.37
CA PHE A 857 15.47 -17.17 -11.36
C PHE A 857 14.81 -17.04 -9.99
N ARG A 858 15.50 -17.50 -8.94
CA ARG A 858 15.09 -17.23 -7.56
C ARG A 858 15.68 -15.89 -7.14
N VAL A 859 14.93 -14.81 -7.35
CA VAL A 859 15.37 -13.45 -7.06
C VAL A 859 14.21 -12.56 -6.59
N ALA A 860 14.50 -11.54 -5.80
CA ALA A 860 13.63 -10.39 -5.62
C ALA A 860 14.36 -9.10 -5.97
N ARG A 861 13.62 -8.18 -6.58
CA ARG A 861 14.10 -6.84 -6.96
C ARG A 861 13.73 -5.83 -5.87
N GLY A 862 14.35 -4.66 -5.92
CA GLY A 862 14.01 -3.53 -5.07
C GLY A 862 14.91 -3.43 -3.86
N ALA A 863 14.35 -3.07 -2.70
CA ALA A 863 15.14 -2.71 -1.55
C ALA A 863 15.59 -3.79 -0.60
N LEU A 864 15.01 -4.97 -0.73
CA LEU A 864 15.50 -6.15 -0.05
C LEU A 864 15.79 -7.20 -1.12
N PRO A 865 16.78 -6.95 -2.00
CA PRO A 865 17.11 -7.91 -3.02
C PRO A 865 17.62 -9.18 -2.33
N ILE A 866 17.02 -10.29 -2.73
CA ILE A 866 17.34 -11.63 -2.27
C ILE A 866 17.53 -12.47 -3.51
N GLY A 867 18.41 -13.44 -3.44
CA GLY A 867 18.77 -14.23 -4.60
C GLY A 867 19.99 -15.02 -4.24
N PHE A 868 21.16 -14.45 -4.48
CA PHE A 868 22.50 -14.94 -4.14
C PHE A 868 22.62 -16.26 -3.37
N ASP A 869 23.31 -17.22 -3.99
CA ASP A 869 23.51 -18.57 -3.45
C ASP A 869 24.95 -18.83 -2.95
N GLY A 870 25.83 -17.83 -3.06
CA GLY A 870 27.22 -17.92 -2.65
C GLY A 870 28.14 -18.40 -3.76
N VAL A 871 27.68 -18.53 -5.01
CA VAL A 871 28.51 -18.88 -6.17
C VAL A 871 28.22 -17.91 -7.31
N ILE A 872 29.26 -17.38 -7.94
CA ILE A 872 29.16 -16.61 -9.17
C ILE A 872 29.32 -17.58 -10.34
N ASP A 873 28.26 -17.83 -11.08
CA ASP A 873 28.22 -18.80 -12.16
C ASP A 873 27.43 -18.34 -13.41
N ALA A 874 27.15 -19.28 -14.32
CA ALA A 874 26.43 -19.01 -15.56
C ALA A 874 25.02 -18.45 -15.34
N ASN A 875 24.36 -18.75 -14.21
CA ASN A 875 23.04 -18.22 -13.90
C ASN A 875 23.09 -16.71 -13.60
N ASP A 876 24.17 -16.22 -13.00
CA ASP A 876 24.34 -14.78 -12.76
C ASP A 876 24.54 -14.03 -14.08
N ILE A 877 25.28 -14.62 -15.02
CA ILE A 877 25.45 -14.06 -16.37
C ILE A 877 24.09 -13.95 -17.09
N ASP A 878 23.32 -15.05 -17.09
CA ASP A 878 21.97 -15.08 -17.66
C ASP A 878 21.07 -14.01 -17.03
N TYR A 879 21.22 -13.79 -15.73
CA TYR A 879 20.45 -12.80 -14.98
C TYR A 879 20.76 -11.36 -15.40
N VAL A 880 22.04 -11.03 -15.58
CA VAL A 880 22.46 -9.71 -16.07
C VAL A 880 21.89 -9.47 -17.47
N TYR A 881 22.06 -10.41 -18.40
CA TYR A 881 21.48 -10.31 -19.75
C TYR A 881 19.97 -10.07 -19.75
N ARG A 882 19.24 -10.83 -18.94
CA ARG A 882 17.78 -10.69 -18.83
C ARG A 882 17.34 -9.28 -18.43
N ASN A 883 18.13 -8.55 -17.67
CA ASN A 883 17.76 -7.19 -17.24
C ASN A 883 17.67 -6.19 -18.40
N PHE A 884 18.44 -6.37 -19.47
CA PHE A 884 18.50 -5.41 -20.58
C PHE A 884 18.13 -5.97 -21.97
N LYS A 885 17.89 -7.29 -22.07
CA LYS A 885 17.41 -7.97 -23.29
C LYS A 885 15.90 -8.24 -23.28
N GLN A 886 15.19 -7.89 -22.20
CA GLN A 886 13.75 -8.12 -22.06
C GLN A 886 12.89 -7.08 -22.81
N PRO A 887 11.62 -7.41 -23.15
CA PRO A 887 10.71 -6.47 -23.78
C PRO A 887 10.52 -5.18 -22.97
N GLY A 888 10.62 -4.03 -23.64
CA GLY A 888 10.52 -2.70 -23.02
C GLY A 888 11.87 -2.04 -22.75
N ILE A 889 12.99 -2.73 -22.97
CA ILE A 889 14.35 -2.19 -22.88
C ILE A 889 15.09 -2.46 -24.20
N THR A 890 15.93 -1.53 -24.65
CA THR A 890 16.65 -1.66 -25.92
C THR A 890 18.16 -1.59 -25.71
N GLY A 891 18.78 -2.72 -25.37
CA GLY A 891 20.23 -2.91 -25.37
C GLY A 891 21.00 -2.34 -24.16
N SER A 892 20.43 -1.36 -23.45
CA SER A 892 20.94 -0.85 -22.16
C SER A 892 19.74 -0.43 -21.33
N ALA A 893 19.70 -0.81 -20.06
CA ALA A 893 18.65 -0.46 -19.12
C ALA A 893 19.12 0.72 -18.25
N ASP A 894 18.48 1.89 -18.39
CA ASP A 894 18.89 3.12 -17.70
C ASP A 894 18.01 3.38 -16.46
N TRP A 895 18.64 3.45 -15.28
CA TRP A 895 17.91 3.70 -14.03
C TRP A 895 17.27 5.10 -13.99
N ALA A 896 17.75 6.06 -14.79
CA ALA A 896 17.14 7.38 -14.86
C ALA A 896 15.80 7.37 -15.61
N ASP A 897 15.53 6.38 -16.47
CA ASP A 897 14.23 6.20 -17.12
C ASP A 897 13.32 5.34 -16.23
N LEU A 898 12.30 5.97 -15.65
CA LEU A 898 11.35 5.28 -14.77
C LEU A 898 10.61 4.11 -15.45
N ASN A 899 10.35 4.19 -16.76
CA ASN A 899 9.68 3.10 -17.47
C ASN A 899 10.58 1.88 -17.58
N GLU A 900 11.89 2.08 -17.79
CA GLU A 900 12.87 1.00 -17.82
C GLU A 900 13.16 0.50 -16.39
N ALA A 901 13.40 1.41 -15.44
CA ALA A 901 13.70 1.10 -14.05
C ALA A 901 12.63 0.23 -13.36
N ALA A 902 11.35 0.36 -13.77
CA ALA A 902 10.27 -0.51 -13.30
C ALA A 902 10.36 -1.96 -13.81
N LEU A 903 11.12 -2.20 -14.87
CA LEU A 903 11.24 -3.48 -15.58
C LEU A 903 12.52 -4.25 -15.23
N PHE A 904 13.60 -3.61 -14.78
CA PHE A 904 14.86 -4.29 -14.43
C PHE A 904 15.21 -4.21 -12.94
N ASP A 905 16.28 -4.90 -12.56
CA ASP A 905 16.80 -4.97 -11.21
C ASP A 905 18.17 -4.28 -11.14
N LEU A 906 18.26 -3.17 -10.39
CA LEU A 906 19.51 -2.42 -10.24
C LEU A 906 20.60 -3.23 -9.52
N SER A 907 20.27 -4.32 -8.82
CA SER A 907 21.30 -5.22 -8.29
C SER A 907 22.14 -5.89 -9.41
N ALA A 908 21.72 -5.82 -10.67
CA ALA A 908 22.52 -6.28 -11.81
C ALA A 908 23.49 -5.22 -12.38
N ASP A 909 23.53 -4.00 -11.82
CA ASP A 909 24.54 -2.98 -12.16
C ASP A 909 25.87 -3.34 -11.48
N ILE A 910 26.72 -4.08 -12.19
CA ILE A 910 28.01 -4.61 -11.74
C ILE A 910 29.11 -3.55 -11.89
N THR A 911 28.97 -2.61 -12.82
CA THR A 911 29.94 -1.54 -13.07
C THR A 911 29.78 -0.35 -12.13
N GLY A 912 28.59 -0.18 -11.54
CA GLY A 912 28.24 0.86 -10.57
C GLY A 912 27.92 2.21 -11.22
N ASP A 913 27.42 2.23 -12.46
CA ASP A 913 27.13 3.44 -13.24
C ASP A 913 25.63 3.77 -13.35
N LEU A 914 24.79 3.02 -12.63
CA LEU A 914 23.32 3.06 -12.65
C LEU A 914 22.70 2.59 -13.96
N LYS A 915 23.41 1.79 -14.73
CA LYS A 915 22.89 1.10 -15.91
C LYS A 915 23.08 -0.40 -15.76
N VAL A 916 22.28 -1.14 -16.52
CA VAL A 916 22.51 -2.56 -16.72
C VAL A 916 22.60 -2.82 -18.21
N ASP A 917 23.77 -3.18 -18.69
CA ASP A 917 24.02 -3.43 -20.10
C ASP A 917 25.19 -4.41 -20.34
N GLN A 918 25.74 -4.37 -21.55
CA GLN A 918 26.82 -5.28 -21.95
C GLN A 918 28.10 -5.06 -21.14
N ASP A 919 28.35 -3.84 -20.63
CA ASP A 919 29.55 -3.56 -19.84
C ASP A 919 29.50 -4.29 -18.49
N ASP A 920 28.30 -4.52 -17.92
CA ASP A 920 28.12 -5.33 -16.72
C ASP A 920 28.43 -6.80 -16.95
N VAL A 921 28.03 -7.35 -18.09
CA VAL A 921 28.38 -8.72 -18.48
C VAL A 921 29.88 -8.84 -18.69
N ILE A 922 30.51 -7.88 -19.38
CA ILE A 922 31.96 -7.88 -19.61
C ILE A 922 32.71 -7.81 -18.28
N GLU A 923 32.31 -6.94 -17.36
CA GLU A 923 32.91 -6.84 -16.03
C GLU A 923 32.74 -8.17 -15.26
N LEU A 924 31.55 -8.78 -15.29
CA LEU A 924 31.28 -10.05 -14.64
C LEU A 924 32.18 -11.17 -15.20
N VAL A 925 32.24 -11.33 -16.52
CA VAL A 925 32.97 -12.45 -17.15
C VAL A 925 34.49 -12.23 -17.11
N THR A 926 34.95 -11.03 -17.50
CA THR A 926 36.39 -10.80 -17.74
C THR A 926 37.15 -10.31 -16.51
N VAL A 927 36.49 -9.58 -15.60
CA VAL A 927 37.12 -9.05 -14.40
C VAL A 927 36.81 -9.93 -13.20
N ILE A 928 35.54 -10.27 -12.98
CA ILE A 928 35.12 -11.04 -11.81
C ILE A 928 35.43 -12.52 -12.01
N LEU A 929 34.91 -13.19 -13.04
CA LEU A 929 35.22 -14.60 -13.30
C LEU A 929 36.63 -14.80 -13.86
N GLY A 930 37.24 -13.76 -14.44
CA GLY A 930 38.61 -13.81 -14.94
C GLY A 930 38.79 -14.74 -16.13
N THR A 931 37.74 -14.92 -16.93
CA THR A 931 37.73 -15.72 -18.16
C THR A 931 37.36 -14.86 -19.37
N THR A 932 36.98 -15.46 -20.50
CA THR A 932 36.57 -14.73 -21.70
C THR A 932 35.12 -15.01 -22.06
N MET A 933 34.56 -14.21 -22.96
CA MET A 933 33.16 -14.30 -23.38
C MET A 933 32.78 -15.61 -24.08
N GLY A 934 33.75 -16.49 -24.39
CA GLY A 934 33.51 -17.78 -25.02
C GLY A 934 33.68 -18.99 -24.10
N ASP A 935 34.04 -18.81 -22.82
CA ASP A 935 34.12 -19.88 -21.83
C ASP A 935 32.72 -20.17 -21.27
N VAL A 936 31.99 -21.07 -21.95
CA VAL A 936 30.59 -21.35 -21.63
C VAL A 936 30.46 -22.37 -20.50
N ASN A 937 31.50 -23.16 -20.25
CA ASN A 937 31.52 -24.14 -19.16
C ASN A 937 32.14 -23.58 -17.86
N LEU A 938 32.72 -22.38 -17.90
CA LEU A 938 33.38 -21.66 -16.81
C LEU A 938 34.56 -22.41 -16.19
N ASP A 939 35.27 -23.22 -16.97
CA ASP A 939 36.47 -23.94 -16.52
C ASP A 939 37.75 -23.07 -16.50
N GLY A 940 37.63 -21.82 -16.95
CA GLY A 940 38.68 -20.80 -16.94
C GLY A 940 39.51 -20.74 -18.22
N VAL A 941 39.19 -21.57 -19.22
CA VAL A 941 39.77 -21.47 -20.57
C VAL A 941 38.67 -21.45 -21.62
N THR A 942 38.92 -20.79 -22.74
CA THR A 942 38.02 -20.84 -23.89
C THR A 942 38.62 -21.74 -24.95
N ASP A 943 38.01 -22.90 -25.15
CA ASP A 943 38.51 -23.93 -26.04
C ASP A 943 37.42 -24.62 -26.86
N CYS A 944 37.79 -25.69 -27.53
CA CYS A 944 36.91 -26.45 -28.41
C CYS A 944 35.76 -27.16 -27.69
N THR A 945 35.88 -27.38 -26.39
CA THR A 945 34.83 -27.90 -25.54
C THR A 945 33.67 -26.91 -25.47
N ASP A 946 33.96 -25.62 -25.29
CA ASP A 946 32.94 -24.57 -25.23
C ASP A 946 32.14 -24.46 -26.51
N ARG A 947 32.89 -24.43 -27.62
CA ARG A 947 32.30 -24.41 -28.95
C ARG A 947 31.43 -25.65 -29.19
N SER A 948 31.87 -26.82 -28.75
CA SER A 948 31.12 -28.07 -28.89
C SER A 948 29.82 -28.05 -28.08
N ILE A 949 29.82 -27.40 -26.92
CA ILE A 949 28.60 -27.17 -26.11
C ILE A 949 27.62 -26.30 -26.89
N ALA A 950 28.05 -25.15 -27.40
CA ALA A 950 27.17 -24.28 -28.20
C ALA A 950 26.66 -24.96 -29.47
N ALA A 951 27.55 -25.61 -30.23
CA ALA A 951 27.18 -26.34 -31.45
C ALA A 951 26.19 -27.48 -31.17
N GLY A 952 26.33 -28.16 -30.04
CA GLY A 952 25.42 -29.22 -29.59
C GLY A 952 24.02 -28.74 -29.23
N ASN A 953 23.85 -27.44 -28.94
CA ASN A 953 22.59 -26.83 -28.52
C ASN A 953 21.97 -25.90 -29.59
N LEU A 954 22.52 -25.86 -30.81
CA LEU A 954 22.01 -25.01 -31.89
C LEU A 954 20.49 -25.13 -32.11
N GLY A 955 19.81 -23.99 -32.09
CA GLY A 955 18.36 -23.85 -32.25
C GLY A 955 17.54 -24.14 -31.00
N MET A 956 18.17 -24.44 -29.86
CA MET A 956 17.50 -24.65 -28.58
C MET A 956 17.40 -23.32 -27.80
N PRO A 957 16.29 -23.08 -27.08
CA PRO A 957 16.27 -22.09 -26.01
C PRO A 957 17.33 -22.45 -24.97
N GLY A 958 18.13 -21.47 -24.54
CA GLY A 958 19.29 -21.71 -23.67
C GLY A 958 19.71 -20.47 -22.88
N GLY A 959 20.81 -20.62 -22.17
CA GLY A 959 21.54 -19.52 -21.53
C GLY A 959 23.05 -19.79 -21.68
N TRP A 960 23.87 -19.05 -20.93
CA TRP A 960 25.32 -19.08 -21.01
C TRP A 960 25.90 -20.49 -21.04
N ALA A 961 25.52 -21.35 -20.08
CA ALA A 961 26.03 -22.72 -19.97
C ALA A 961 25.66 -23.65 -21.15
N MET A 962 24.70 -23.24 -21.98
CA MET A 962 24.33 -23.95 -23.22
C MET A 962 25.00 -23.34 -24.46
N GLY A 963 25.70 -22.22 -24.30
CA GLY A 963 26.40 -21.50 -25.35
C GLY A 963 25.63 -20.36 -25.98
N ASP A 964 24.64 -19.77 -25.28
CA ASP A 964 24.04 -18.48 -25.64
C ASP A 964 24.91 -17.36 -25.04
N VAL A 965 25.87 -16.88 -25.82
CA VAL A 965 26.89 -15.93 -25.35
C VAL A 965 26.51 -14.47 -25.62
N ASP A 966 25.55 -14.23 -26.53
CA ASP A 966 25.01 -12.90 -26.78
C ASP A 966 23.73 -12.56 -25.97
N GLY A 967 23.19 -13.57 -25.27
CA GLY A 967 22.11 -13.44 -24.29
C GLY A 967 20.74 -13.19 -24.91
N ASP A 968 20.52 -13.58 -26.17
CA ASP A 968 19.21 -13.41 -26.85
C ASP A 968 18.17 -14.48 -26.46
N GLY A 969 18.57 -15.49 -25.68
CA GLY A 969 17.75 -16.57 -25.16
C GLY A 969 17.70 -17.82 -26.03
N VAL A 970 18.42 -17.85 -27.16
CA VAL A 970 18.48 -18.98 -28.09
C VAL A 970 19.91 -19.20 -28.53
N VAL A 971 20.39 -20.46 -28.50
CA VAL A 971 21.71 -20.76 -29.05
C VAL A 971 21.64 -20.78 -30.57
N THR A 972 22.28 -19.81 -31.22
CA THR A 972 22.29 -19.64 -32.67
C THR A 972 23.68 -19.86 -33.29
N ALA A 973 23.74 -19.79 -34.63
CA ALA A 973 25.02 -19.81 -35.33
C ALA A 973 25.88 -18.57 -35.00
N ALA A 974 25.27 -17.46 -34.58
CA ALA A 974 26.00 -16.26 -34.16
C ALA A 974 26.79 -16.53 -32.89
N ASP A 975 26.21 -17.23 -31.91
CA ASP A 975 26.89 -17.62 -30.68
C ASP A 975 28.10 -18.52 -30.92
N VAL A 976 27.92 -19.55 -31.75
CA VAL A 976 29.01 -20.46 -32.13
C VAL A 976 30.13 -19.68 -32.83
N GLN A 977 29.80 -18.67 -33.65
CA GLN A 977 30.80 -17.82 -34.28
C GLN A 977 31.53 -16.91 -33.28
N ILE A 978 30.82 -16.33 -32.30
CA ILE A 978 31.44 -15.53 -31.23
C ILE A 978 32.45 -16.38 -30.47
N ILE A 979 32.07 -17.59 -30.05
CA ILE A 979 32.96 -18.51 -29.34
C ILE A 979 34.15 -18.90 -30.24
N ALA A 980 33.89 -19.28 -31.49
CA ALA A 980 34.94 -19.68 -32.44
C ALA A 980 36.01 -18.61 -32.63
N GLN A 981 35.60 -17.35 -32.77
CA GLN A 981 36.52 -16.23 -32.93
C GLN A 981 37.40 -15.99 -31.70
N ILE A 982 36.90 -16.33 -30.51
CA ILE A 982 37.63 -16.21 -29.26
C ILE A 982 38.59 -17.40 -29.08
N VAL A 983 38.11 -18.63 -29.32
CA VAL A 983 38.91 -19.87 -29.24
C VAL A 983 40.11 -19.78 -30.18
N CYS A 984 39.86 -19.44 -31.43
CA CYS A 984 40.91 -19.25 -32.42
C CYS A 984 40.41 -18.39 -33.58
N PRO A 985 40.81 -17.10 -33.67
CA PRO A 985 40.41 -16.26 -34.78
C PRO A 985 40.91 -16.77 -36.14
N ALA A 986 41.87 -17.70 -36.15
CA ALA A 986 42.38 -18.37 -37.34
C ALA A 986 41.56 -19.61 -37.78
N ASP A 987 40.74 -20.18 -36.90
CA ASP A 987 39.80 -21.28 -37.21
C ASP A 987 38.46 -20.70 -37.70
N TRP A 988 38.48 -20.16 -38.92
CA TRP A 988 37.32 -19.47 -39.49
C TRP A 988 36.17 -20.42 -39.83
N ASN A 989 36.48 -21.61 -40.33
CA ASN A 989 35.47 -22.58 -40.71
C ASN A 989 34.84 -23.21 -39.48
N GLY A 990 35.62 -23.29 -38.42
CA GLY A 990 35.13 -23.59 -37.13
C GLY A 990 35.00 -25.08 -36.85
N ASP A 991 35.99 -25.85 -37.25
CA ASP A 991 36.08 -27.28 -37.01
C ASP A 991 37.07 -27.63 -35.89
N CYS A 992 37.55 -26.61 -35.17
CA CYS A 992 38.51 -26.73 -34.10
C CYS A 992 39.91 -27.15 -34.56
N VAL A 993 40.20 -26.97 -35.85
CA VAL A 993 41.50 -27.26 -36.44
C VAL A 993 41.91 -26.09 -37.33
N ARG A 994 42.97 -25.38 -36.92
CA ARG A 994 43.57 -24.37 -37.81
C ARG A 994 44.26 -25.03 -39.00
N ASP A 995 43.61 -25.05 -40.15
CA ASP A 995 44.15 -25.57 -41.39
C ASP A 995 43.82 -24.69 -42.61
N VAL A 996 44.12 -25.18 -43.81
CA VAL A 996 43.94 -24.40 -45.05
C VAL A 996 42.45 -24.18 -45.38
N SER A 997 41.55 -25.03 -44.88
CA SER A 997 40.10 -24.90 -44.99
C SER A 997 39.60 -23.57 -44.42
N ASP A 998 40.24 -23.06 -43.36
CA ASP A 998 39.90 -21.76 -42.76
C ASP A 998 40.15 -20.59 -43.69
N ILE A 999 41.27 -20.64 -44.43
CA ILE A 999 41.59 -19.61 -45.41
C ILE A 999 40.51 -19.58 -46.50
N PHE A 1000 40.08 -20.75 -46.98
CA PHE A 1000 39.05 -20.82 -48.01
C PHE A 1000 37.68 -20.41 -47.47
N SER A 1001 37.36 -20.75 -46.23
CA SER A 1001 36.10 -20.38 -45.59
C SER A 1001 36.04 -18.87 -45.32
N PHE A 1002 37.15 -18.27 -44.86
CA PHE A 1002 37.30 -16.81 -44.71
C PHE A 1002 37.11 -16.10 -46.03
N LEU A 1003 37.82 -16.54 -47.08
CA LEU A 1003 37.69 -15.93 -48.40
C LEU A 1003 36.28 -16.08 -48.96
N THR A 1004 35.62 -17.22 -48.71
CA THR A 1004 34.22 -17.42 -49.12
C THR A 1004 33.30 -16.42 -48.42
N ALA A 1005 33.44 -16.23 -47.10
CA ALA A 1005 32.68 -15.23 -46.36
C ALA A 1005 33.00 -13.79 -46.83
N TRP A 1006 34.27 -13.47 -47.06
CA TRP A 1006 34.72 -12.18 -47.57
C TRP A 1006 34.12 -11.89 -48.95
N PHE A 1007 34.10 -12.86 -49.87
CA PHE A 1007 33.46 -12.71 -51.19
C PHE A 1007 31.93 -12.65 -51.11
N ALA A 1008 31.33 -13.27 -50.09
CA ALA A 1008 29.91 -13.13 -49.77
C ALA A 1008 29.56 -11.78 -49.12
N ASN A 1009 30.56 -10.91 -48.89
CA ASN A 1009 30.42 -9.62 -48.26
C ASN A 1009 29.95 -9.71 -46.80
N ASP A 1010 30.33 -10.79 -46.10
CA ASP A 1010 30.07 -10.99 -44.69
C ASP A 1010 30.71 -9.87 -43.85
N PRO A 1011 29.95 -9.15 -43.00
CA PRO A 1011 30.46 -8.01 -42.23
C PRO A 1011 31.66 -8.33 -41.33
N GLN A 1012 31.75 -9.54 -40.78
CA GLN A 1012 32.88 -9.95 -39.93
C GLN A 1012 34.12 -10.24 -40.78
N ALA A 1013 33.95 -10.84 -41.96
CA ALA A 1013 35.06 -11.13 -42.86
C ALA A 1013 35.63 -9.86 -43.51
N VAL A 1014 34.76 -8.98 -44.03
CA VAL A 1014 35.19 -7.79 -44.77
C VAL A 1014 35.81 -6.72 -43.88
N ASN A 1015 35.50 -6.71 -42.59
CA ASN A 1015 36.03 -5.78 -41.59
C ASN A 1015 37.05 -6.43 -40.64
N PHE A 1016 37.52 -7.64 -40.92
CA PHE A 1016 38.47 -8.34 -40.05
C PHE A 1016 39.73 -7.49 -39.81
N GLY A 1017 40.14 -7.31 -38.55
CA GLY A 1017 41.25 -6.41 -38.18
C GLY A 1017 40.92 -4.91 -38.23
N GLY A 1018 39.65 -4.53 -38.36
CA GLY A 1018 39.15 -3.15 -38.18
C GLY A 1018 39.28 -2.23 -39.39
N THR A 1019 39.88 -2.67 -40.50
CA THR A 1019 39.96 -1.90 -41.75
C THR A 1019 39.27 -2.63 -42.90
N PRO A 1020 38.17 -2.09 -43.46
CA PRO A 1020 37.38 -2.77 -44.48
C PRO A 1020 38.16 -3.06 -45.77
N GLY A 1021 37.89 -4.20 -46.41
CA GLY A 1021 38.38 -4.53 -47.75
C GLY A 1021 39.56 -5.50 -47.78
N VAL A 1022 40.47 -5.37 -48.74
CA VAL A 1022 41.57 -6.35 -48.95
C VAL A 1022 42.53 -6.41 -47.75
N SER A 1023 42.65 -5.33 -46.99
CA SER A 1023 43.37 -5.29 -45.71
C SER A 1023 42.89 -6.36 -44.73
N ALA A 1024 41.59 -6.69 -44.73
CA ALA A 1024 41.01 -7.71 -43.87
C ALA A 1024 41.56 -9.12 -44.17
N ILE A 1025 41.81 -9.43 -45.44
CA ILE A 1025 42.44 -10.70 -45.85
C ILE A 1025 43.85 -10.81 -45.26
N PHE A 1026 44.65 -9.74 -45.34
CA PHE A 1026 46.00 -9.75 -44.79
C PHE A 1026 46.01 -9.78 -43.27
N ALA A 1027 45.05 -9.12 -42.61
CA ALA A 1027 44.86 -9.22 -41.17
C ALA A 1027 44.53 -10.65 -40.75
N PHE A 1028 43.60 -11.32 -41.44
CA PHE A 1028 43.26 -12.72 -41.18
C PHE A 1028 44.45 -13.66 -41.37
N LEU A 1029 45.16 -13.57 -42.51
CA LEU A 1029 46.36 -14.38 -42.76
C LEU A 1029 47.44 -14.15 -41.70
N THR A 1030 47.58 -12.93 -41.21
CA THR A 1030 48.53 -12.61 -40.13
C THR A 1030 48.20 -13.39 -38.86
N VAL A 1031 46.93 -13.43 -38.47
CA VAL A 1031 46.48 -14.21 -37.29
C VAL A 1031 46.59 -15.71 -37.57
N TRP A 1032 46.27 -16.16 -38.78
CA TRP A 1032 46.41 -17.57 -39.17
C TRP A 1032 47.84 -18.08 -39.07
N PHE A 1033 48.82 -17.32 -39.55
CA PHE A 1033 50.23 -17.67 -39.39
C PHE A 1033 50.73 -17.56 -37.95
N ALA A 1034 50.16 -16.65 -37.15
CA ALA A 1034 50.48 -16.51 -35.72
C ALA A 1034 49.98 -17.72 -34.91
N GLY A 1035 48.81 -18.26 -35.25
CA GLY A 1035 48.18 -19.42 -34.60
C GLY A 1035 47.10 -19.07 -33.59
N CYS A 1036 46.55 -20.14 -33.00
CA CYS A 1036 45.85 -20.17 -31.73
C CYS A 1036 46.90 -20.60 -30.68
#